data_AF-A0A182HDC1-F1
#
_entry.id   AF-A0A182HDC1-F1
#
_cell.length_a   1.000
_cell.length_b   1.000
_cell.length_c   1.000
_cell.angle_alpha   90.00
_cell.angle_beta   90.00
_cell.angle_gamma   90.00
#
_symmetry.space_group_name_H-M   'P 1'
#
loop_
_entity.id
_entity.type
_entity.pdbx_description
1 polymer ?
#
loop_
_entity_poly.entity_id
_entity_poly.type
_entity_poly.pdbx_seq_one_letter_code
_entity_poly.pdbx_strand_id
1 'polypeptide(L)'
;MWSASNGGGGGGGGGGGSSSGTNPTQSNTRTLGMTSAISLAEPKPEDIQKTTELEKALEPYNVFEAESELNHRMEILAKLNTLVKQWVRDVSISKNMPEALAEKLGGKIYTFGSYRLGVHHKGADIDALCVAPRNIERADYFGSFFELLKKQPEVTECRAVEEAFVPVIKMNFDGIEIDLLFARLALKEIPDNFDLRDDKLLKNLDPKSVRSLNGCRVTDEILRLVPDIDNFRLALRAIKLWAKKHGIYSNSLGYFGGVSWAMLVARTCQLYPNAVAATLVHKFFLVFSRWKWPQPVLLKQPDTVNLGFQVWDPRVNVQDRFHLMPIITPAYPQQNSTFNVSSSTRKVMLNEFNRGMQITDEIMLSKAGWDKLFEAPSFFFKYRHFIVLLVTSNNADDHLEWCGLVESKIRYLILNLERNQHINLAHVNPKCFEQHEQNQTERQRESDGGRALATLCSLWFIGLEFERSENLNVDLTESIQSFTDSVHKHAVHIKLLKDGMKIEARHVRRKQLSQYLDPNLLKRERKNSDSGLTISSIAAAAAAANTSGGSVGGTTLRKRHSSEHLHLATVNKKGRNDSFEQSPSNASSQSSSSSSQGAGSVSAANNTSVASVNTTNHNISGSNQNLNSSSQTAAPDVESSPAEPSSTSTTTSYNHMNHNDSSVTSTNNTTTLVLDDSSSEATSGGIVAAPQTPTTPTQTANPGPQQPPPQAQTATEVVCS
;
A
#
# COMPACT_ATOMS: atom_id res chain seq x y z
N MET A 1 3.95 19.71 -24.72
CA MET A 1 4.16 19.88 -26.18
C MET A 1 3.62 18.67 -26.94
N TRP A 2 2.30 18.50 -27.02
CA TRP A 2 1.63 17.46 -27.82
C TRP A 2 0.47 18.13 -28.58
N SER A 3 0.55 18.17 -29.91
CA SER A 3 -0.51 18.73 -30.78
C SER A 3 -0.56 17.92 -32.07
N ALA A 4 -1.63 17.14 -32.24
CA ALA A 4 -1.81 16.33 -33.46
C ALA A 4 -2.45 17.20 -34.56
N SER A 5 -1.70 17.49 -35.61
CA SER A 5 -2.18 18.23 -36.79
C SER A 5 -3.07 17.34 -37.66
N ASN A 6 -4.35 17.72 -37.78
CA ASN A 6 -5.32 16.97 -38.58
C ASN A 6 -5.29 17.42 -40.05
N GLY A 7 -4.76 16.57 -40.94
CA GLY A 7 -4.57 16.91 -42.36
C GLY A 7 -5.83 16.69 -43.20
N GLY A 8 -6.57 17.76 -43.47
CA GLY A 8 -7.71 17.73 -44.39
C GLY A 8 -7.27 17.78 -45.87
N GLY A 9 -7.69 16.80 -46.67
CA GLY A 9 -7.51 16.78 -48.12
C GLY A 9 -8.78 16.28 -48.82
N GLY A 10 -9.40 17.13 -49.65
CA GLY A 10 -10.64 16.82 -50.35
C GLY A 10 -10.42 16.27 -51.76
N GLY A 11 -11.29 15.38 -52.21
CA GLY A 11 -11.36 14.89 -53.59
C GLY A 11 -12.74 14.32 -53.87
N GLY A 12 -13.47 14.93 -54.82
CA GLY A 12 -14.83 14.52 -55.17
C GLY A 12 -14.88 13.65 -56.42
N GLY A 13 -15.81 12.70 -56.46
CA GLY A 13 -16.10 11.88 -57.64
C GLY A 13 -17.41 11.13 -57.44
N GLY A 14 -18.42 11.39 -58.28
CA GLY A 14 -19.75 10.78 -58.17
C GLY A 14 -19.95 9.61 -59.13
N GLY A 15 -20.67 8.59 -58.67
CA GLY A 15 -21.12 7.45 -59.48
C GLY A 15 -22.01 6.54 -58.65
N GLY A 16 -23.28 6.40 -59.01
CA GLY A 16 -24.26 5.63 -58.25
C GLY A 16 -24.47 4.21 -58.79
N GLY A 17 -24.82 3.27 -57.93
CA GLY A 17 -25.24 1.93 -58.35
C GLY A 17 -25.37 0.91 -57.22
N SER A 18 -26.52 0.23 -57.19
CA SER A 18 -26.75 -1.10 -56.58
C SER A 18 -26.55 -1.27 -55.06
N SER A 19 -27.67 -1.49 -54.37
CA SER A 19 -27.73 -1.92 -52.96
C SER A 19 -27.36 -3.39 -52.76
N SER A 20 -26.46 -3.69 -51.83
CA SER A 20 -26.31 -5.01 -51.21
C SER A 20 -26.11 -4.84 -49.70
N GLY A 21 -26.97 -5.50 -48.90
CA GLY A 21 -26.99 -5.31 -47.45
C GLY A 21 -25.86 -6.06 -46.76
N THR A 22 -24.86 -5.34 -46.24
CA THR A 22 -23.85 -5.89 -45.33
C THR A 22 -24.25 -5.62 -43.88
N ASN A 23 -24.34 -6.65 -43.05
CA ASN A 23 -24.59 -6.51 -41.61
C ASN A 23 -23.55 -5.55 -40.98
N PRO A 24 -23.96 -4.64 -40.07
CA PRO A 24 -23.00 -3.85 -39.30
C PRO A 24 -22.11 -4.80 -38.49
N THR A 25 -20.80 -4.72 -38.71
CA THR A 25 -19.81 -5.50 -38.00
C THR A 25 -19.98 -5.32 -36.50
N GLN A 26 -20.05 -6.41 -35.74
CA GLN A 26 -19.99 -6.36 -34.29
C GLN A 26 -18.73 -5.57 -33.87
N SER A 27 -18.92 -4.42 -33.24
CA SER A 27 -17.84 -3.78 -32.51
C SER A 27 -17.44 -4.72 -31.39
N ASN A 28 -16.20 -5.22 -31.44
CA ASN A 28 -15.63 -6.00 -30.34
C ASN A 28 -15.45 -5.06 -29.14
N THR A 29 -16.50 -4.91 -28.34
CA THR A 29 -16.50 -4.16 -27.08
C THR A 29 -15.52 -4.83 -26.13
N ARG A 30 -14.27 -4.37 -26.15
CA ARG A 30 -13.15 -4.99 -25.45
C ARG A 30 -13.36 -4.92 -23.94
N THR A 31 -13.91 -5.98 -23.37
CA THR A 31 -14.20 -6.10 -21.94
C THR A 31 -12.92 -5.90 -21.13
N LEU A 32 -12.88 -4.83 -20.33
CA LEU A 32 -11.76 -4.58 -19.41
C LEU A 32 -12.03 -5.28 -18.08
N GLY A 33 -11.09 -6.09 -17.62
CA GLY A 33 -11.18 -6.80 -16.36
C GLY A 33 -11.55 -8.28 -16.46
N MET A 34 -11.82 -8.87 -15.30
CA MET A 34 -12.10 -10.31 -15.13
C MET A 34 -13.53 -10.73 -15.50
N THR A 35 -14.43 -9.77 -15.70
CA THR A 35 -15.87 -9.98 -15.89
C THR A 35 -16.42 -8.90 -16.83
N SER A 36 -17.60 -9.14 -17.39
CA SER A 36 -18.43 -8.06 -17.97
C SER A 36 -18.66 -6.92 -16.98
N ALA A 37 -18.95 -5.73 -17.51
CA ALA A 37 -19.43 -4.59 -16.73
C ALA A 37 -20.79 -4.90 -16.08
N ILE A 38 -21.09 -4.25 -14.96
CA ILE A 38 -22.38 -4.31 -14.27
C ILE A 38 -23.40 -3.39 -14.96
N SER A 39 -22.94 -2.26 -15.50
CA SER A 39 -23.77 -1.35 -16.29
C SER A 39 -22.94 -0.63 -17.35
N LEU A 40 -23.51 -0.47 -18.54
CA LEU A 40 -23.01 0.36 -19.64
C LEU A 40 -23.84 1.65 -19.79
N ALA A 41 -24.52 2.08 -18.74
CA ALA A 41 -25.33 3.29 -18.76
C ALA A 41 -24.46 4.56 -18.77
N GLU A 42 -24.76 5.45 -19.72
CA GLU A 42 -24.23 6.81 -19.79
C GLU A 42 -24.63 7.65 -18.56
N PRO A 43 -23.85 8.69 -18.21
CA PRO A 43 -24.14 9.56 -17.08
C PRO A 43 -25.34 10.47 -17.37
N LYS A 44 -26.17 10.73 -16.35
CA LYS A 44 -27.21 11.76 -16.44
C LYS A 44 -26.64 13.16 -16.23
N PRO A 45 -27.35 14.23 -16.62
CA PRO A 45 -27.00 15.60 -16.24
C PRO A 45 -26.81 15.76 -14.72
N GLU A 46 -27.59 15.03 -13.92
CA GLU A 46 -27.47 14.96 -12.45
C GLU A 46 -26.14 14.35 -12.00
N ASP A 47 -25.66 13.26 -12.61
CA ASP A 47 -24.36 12.64 -12.31
C ASP A 47 -23.18 13.58 -12.68
N ILE A 48 -23.32 14.31 -13.78
CA ILE A 48 -22.35 15.32 -14.23
C ILE A 48 -22.31 16.50 -13.25
N GLN A 49 -23.47 17.03 -12.85
CA GLN A 49 -23.55 18.07 -11.83
C GLN A 49 -22.92 17.60 -10.50
N LYS A 50 -23.23 16.37 -10.05
CA LYS A 50 -22.61 15.78 -8.85
C LYS A 50 -21.10 15.61 -8.98
N THR A 51 -20.58 15.47 -10.19
CA THR A 51 -19.12 15.43 -10.45
C THR A 51 -18.49 16.81 -10.33
N THR A 52 -19.11 17.86 -10.85
CA THR A 52 -18.64 19.26 -10.62
C THR A 52 -18.79 19.70 -9.17
N GLU A 53 -19.79 19.20 -8.43
CA GLU A 53 -19.89 19.38 -6.98
C GLU A 53 -18.77 18.64 -6.23
N LEU A 54 -18.33 17.48 -6.72
CA LEU A 54 -17.20 16.73 -6.15
C LEU A 54 -15.88 17.45 -6.37
N GLU A 55 -15.60 17.92 -7.59
CA GLU A 55 -14.40 18.69 -7.93
C GLU A 55 -14.21 19.89 -6.98
N LYS A 56 -15.25 20.71 -6.84
CA LYS A 56 -15.25 21.88 -5.93
C LYS A 56 -15.08 21.51 -4.46
N ALA A 57 -15.64 20.39 -4.02
CA ALA A 57 -15.44 19.89 -2.67
C ALA A 57 -14.01 19.36 -2.41
N LEU A 58 -13.23 19.08 -3.45
CA LEU A 58 -11.84 18.63 -3.37
C LEU A 58 -10.83 19.79 -3.33
N GLU A 59 -11.14 20.93 -3.96
CA GLU A 59 -10.27 22.12 -4.01
C GLU A 59 -9.65 22.52 -2.65
N PRO A 60 -10.41 22.65 -1.54
CA PRO A 60 -9.87 23.16 -0.27
C PRO A 60 -8.89 22.22 0.43
N TYR A 61 -8.68 21.02 -0.10
CA TYR A 61 -7.78 20.01 0.45
C TYR A 61 -6.45 19.92 -0.30
N ASN A 62 -6.17 20.81 -1.25
CA ASN A 62 -4.94 20.85 -2.07
C ASN A 62 -4.63 19.51 -2.77
N VAL A 63 -5.68 18.75 -3.11
CA VAL A 63 -5.54 17.46 -3.82
C VAL A 63 -5.38 17.62 -5.32
N PHE A 64 -5.37 18.85 -5.83
CA PHE A 64 -4.89 19.21 -7.16
C PHE A 64 -3.59 20.02 -7.00
N GLU A 65 -2.72 19.96 -8.00
CA GLU A 65 -1.42 20.65 -8.01
C GLU A 65 -1.40 21.70 -9.11
N ALA A 66 -0.71 22.84 -8.89
CA ALA A 66 -0.67 23.93 -9.84
C ALA A 66 0.19 23.60 -11.08
N GLU A 67 -0.13 24.20 -12.22
CA GLU A 67 0.62 23.98 -13.48
C GLU A 67 2.10 24.36 -13.35
N SER A 68 2.42 25.40 -12.58
CA SER A 68 3.81 25.77 -12.27
C SER A 68 4.55 24.69 -11.47
N GLU A 69 3.90 24.04 -10.52
CA GLU A 69 4.48 22.96 -9.72
C GLU A 69 4.63 21.67 -10.56
N LEU A 70 3.69 21.40 -11.46
CA LEU A 70 3.80 20.31 -12.44
C LEU A 70 4.97 20.52 -13.41
N ASN A 71 5.18 21.75 -13.89
CA ASN A 71 6.31 22.09 -14.75
C ASN A 71 7.64 21.97 -13.99
N HIS A 72 7.72 22.45 -12.75
CA HIS A 72 8.90 22.30 -11.88
C HIS A 72 9.30 20.83 -11.72
N ARG A 73 8.32 19.95 -11.43
CA ARG A 73 8.55 18.49 -11.39
C ARG A 73 9.08 17.91 -12.71
N MET A 74 8.62 18.42 -13.85
CA MET A 74 9.11 18.00 -15.16
C MET A 74 10.55 18.45 -15.45
N GLU A 75 10.93 19.66 -15.03
CA GLU A 75 12.29 20.19 -15.17
C GLU A 75 13.29 19.40 -14.31
N ILE A 76 12.95 19.14 -13.04
CA ILE A 76 13.74 18.29 -12.13
C ILE A 76 13.90 16.87 -12.72
N LEU A 77 12.83 16.27 -13.24
CA LEU A 77 12.90 14.95 -13.88
C LEU A 77 13.76 14.93 -15.15
N ALA A 78 13.75 16.01 -15.95
CA ALA A 78 14.60 16.15 -17.12
C ALA A 78 16.09 16.28 -16.72
N LYS A 79 16.40 17.06 -15.68
CA LYS A 79 17.76 17.15 -15.11
C LYS A 79 18.22 15.81 -14.55
N LEU A 80 17.39 15.13 -13.77
CA LEU A 80 17.71 13.81 -13.20
C LEU A 80 17.93 12.74 -14.29
N ASN A 81 17.13 12.74 -15.36
CA ASN A 81 17.33 11.85 -16.51
C ASN A 81 18.64 12.15 -17.26
N THR A 82 19.06 13.41 -17.31
CA THR A 82 20.35 13.82 -17.87
C THR A 82 21.52 13.33 -17.02
N LEU A 83 21.42 13.46 -15.69
CA LEU A 83 22.41 12.94 -14.75
C LEU A 83 22.54 11.42 -14.83
N VAL A 84 21.44 10.68 -15.02
CA VAL A 84 21.49 9.21 -15.25
C VAL A 84 22.27 8.87 -16.52
N LYS A 85 22.02 9.55 -17.65
CA LYS A 85 22.75 9.29 -18.91
C LYS A 85 24.23 9.60 -18.78
N GLN A 86 24.58 10.74 -18.20
CA GLN A 86 25.98 11.10 -17.91
C GLN A 86 26.65 10.02 -17.06
N TRP A 87 26.01 9.61 -15.95
CA TRP A 87 26.55 8.60 -15.05
C TRP A 87 26.76 7.24 -15.73
N VAL A 88 25.78 6.76 -16.52
CA VAL A 88 25.89 5.50 -17.26
C VAL A 88 27.06 5.55 -18.26
N ARG A 89 27.23 6.66 -18.98
CA ARG A 89 28.38 6.91 -19.86
C ARG A 89 29.70 6.87 -19.09
N ASP A 90 29.82 7.68 -18.04
CA ASP A 90 31.09 7.90 -17.32
C ASP A 90 31.56 6.62 -16.58
N VAL A 91 30.65 5.85 -15.98
CA VAL A 91 30.96 4.53 -15.39
C VAL A 91 31.30 3.48 -16.45
N SER A 92 30.75 3.60 -17.66
CA SER A 92 31.10 2.68 -18.75
C SER A 92 32.51 2.95 -19.29
N ILE A 93 32.89 4.23 -19.39
CA ILE A 93 34.26 4.64 -19.76
C ILE A 93 35.26 4.19 -18.69
N SER A 94 34.94 4.33 -17.39
CA SER A 94 35.82 3.85 -16.31
C SER A 94 35.94 2.33 -16.27
N LYS A 95 34.93 1.58 -16.71
CA LYS A 95 34.98 0.13 -17.00
C LYS A 95 35.54 -0.18 -18.40
N ASN A 96 36.48 0.65 -18.88
CA ASN A 96 37.24 0.51 -20.12
C ASN A 96 36.43 0.44 -21.43
N MET A 97 35.17 0.89 -21.45
CA MET A 97 34.39 0.94 -22.69
C MET A 97 34.82 2.14 -23.56
N PRO A 98 34.99 1.98 -24.89
CA PRO A 98 35.24 3.11 -25.79
C PRO A 98 34.11 4.14 -25.72
N GLU A 99 34.47 5.43 -25.65
CA GLU A 99 33.54 6.56 -25.50
C GLU A 99 32.41 6.55 -26.54
N ALA A 100 32.72 6.34 -27.83
CA ALA A 100 31.75 6.25 -28.93
C ALA A 100 30.77 5.06 -28.86
N LEU A 101 30.97 4.13 -27.90
CA LEU A 101 30.00 3.10 -27.52
C LEU A 101 29.29 3.45 -26.21
N ALA A 102 30.00 4.04 -25.24
CA ALA A 102 29.42 4.51 -23.98
C ALA A 102 28.29 5.53 -24.19
N GLU A 103 28.44 6.47 -25.13
CA GLU A 103 27.40 7.44 -25.53
C GLU A 103 26.08 6.78 -26.00
N LYS A 104 26.13 5.53 -26.48
CA LYS A 104 24.98 4.81 -27.07
C LYS A 104 24.23 3.95 -26.05
N LEU A 105 24.77 3.78 -24.85
CA LEU A 105 24.17 2.95 -23.81
C LEU A 105 22.86 3.54 -23.25
N GLY A 106 22.70 4.86 -23.31
CA GLY A 106 21.54 5.57 -22.80
C GLY A 106 21.41 5.46 -21.28
N GLY A 107 20.29 4.91 -20.82
CA GLY A 107 19.86 4.97 -19.42
C GLY A 107 18.74 5.99 -19.25
N LYS A 108 17.77 5.68 -18.38
CA LYS A 108 16.50 6.41 -18.34
C LYS A 108 15.81 6.37 -16.97
N ILE A 109 15.21 7.50 -16.60
CA ILE A 109 14.27 7.64 -15.48
C ILE A 109 12.86 7.27 -15.95
N TYR A 110 12.16 6.48 -15.14
CA TYR A 110 10.73 6.23 -15.24
C TYR A 110 10.07 6.68 -13.94
N THR A 111 8.93 7.36 -14.00
CA THR A 111 8.11 7.63 -12.80
C THR A 111 7.05 6.56 -12.62
N PHE A 112 6.66 6.31 -11.38
CA PHE A 112 5.58 5.40 -11.03
C PHE A 112 4.67 6.00 -9.94
N GLY A 113 3.85 5.16 -9.31
CA GLY A 113 3.10 5.51 -8.12
C GLY A 113 2.21 6.74 -8.29
N SER A 114 2.20 7.62 -7.30
CA SER A 114 1.11 8.62 -7.21
C SER A 114 1.21 9.75 -8.25
N TYR A 115 2.44 10.16 -8.59
CA TYR A 115 2.73 11.14 -9.63
C TYR A 115 2.42 10.61 -11.03
N ARG A 116 2.91 9.40 -11.39
CA ARG A 116 2.68 8.79 -12.71
C ARG A 116 1.20 8.51 -13.01
N LEU A 117 0.41 8.15 -12.00
CA LEU A 117 -1.05 8.03 -12.14
C LEU A 117 -1.73 9.38 -12.39
N GLY A 118 -1.10 10.51 -12.06
CA GLY A 118 -1.72 11.83 -12.08
C GLY A 118 -2.74 12.01 -10.94
N VAL A 119 -2.41 11.50 -9.74
CA VAL A 119 -3.25 11.62 -8.51
C VAL A 119 -2.44 12.02 -7.27
N HIS A 120 -1.26 12.60 -7.46
CA HIS A 120 -0.46 13.22 -6.39
C HIS A 120 -1.09 14.54 -5.94
N HIS A 121 -0.86 14.93 -4.68
CA HIS A 121 -1.27 16.23 -4.14
C HIS A 121 -0.08 17.19 -4.10
N LYS A 122 -0.34 18.49 -3.86
CA LYS A 122 0.72 19.46 -3.57
C LYS A 122 1.64 18.91 -2.46
N GLY A 123 2.94 19.08 -2.61
CA GLY A 123 3.94 18.57 -1.66
C GLY A 123 3.98 17.04 -1.53
N ALA A 124 3.51 16.29 -2.54
CA ALA A 124 3.78 14.85 -2.64
C ALA A 124 5.18 14.57 -3.19
N ASP A 125 5.67 13.38 -2.86
CA ASP A 125 6.86 12.71 -3.35
C ASP A 125 6.79 12.32 -4.84
N ILE A 126 7.95 12.16 -5.48
CA ILE A 126 8.09 11.51 -6.79
C ILE A 126 8.70 10.11 -6.63
N ASP A 127 7.84 9.10 -6.75
CA ASP A 127 8.20 7.72 -7.05
C ASP A 127 8.97 7.63 -8.39
N ALA A 128 10.27 7.36 -8.37
CA ALA A 128 11.13 7.32 -9.56
C ALA A 128 12.01 6.05 -9.64
N LEU A 129 12.31 5.60 -10.86
CA LEU A 129 13.12 4.42 -11.14
C LEU A 129 14.22 4.76 -12.16
N CYS A 130 15.48 4.65 -11.74
CA CYS A 130 16.63 4.61 -12.63
C CYS A 130 16.76 3.21 -13.25
N VAL A 131 16.70 3.15 -14.59
CA VAL A 131 16.90 1.93 -15.37
C VAL A 131 18.19 2.03 -16.17
N ALA A 132 19.10 1.08 -15.93
CA ALA A 132 20.45 1.07 -16.50
C ALA A 132 20.78 -0.27 -17.22
N PRO A 133 21.73 -0.25 -18.19
CA PRO A 133 22.16 -1.44 -18.91
C PRO A 133 23.03 -2.37 -18.04
N ARG A 134 23.26 -3.59 -18.54
CA ARG A 134 23.83 -4.73 -17.80
C ARG A 134 25.21 -4.53 -17.17
N ASN A 135 25.99 -3.56 -17.66
CA ASN A 135 27.35 -3.26 -17.17
C ASN A 135 27.38 -2.26 -16.00
N ILE A 136 26.24 -1.66 -15.65
CA ILE A 136 26.07 -0.74 -14.53
C ILE A 136 25.46 -1.51 -13.35
N GLU A 137 26.11 -1.47 -12.20
CA GLU A 137 25.83 -2.32 -11.05
C GLU A 137 25.18 -1.56 -9.90
N ARG A 138 24.58 -2.29 -8.94
CA ARG A 138 23.93 -1.67 -7.77
C ARG A 138 24.94 -0.94 -6.87
N ALA A 139 26.19 -1.42 -6.82
CA ALA A 139 27.30 -0.74 -6.16
C ALA A 139 27.69 0.57 -6.87
N ASP A 140 27.66 0.63 -8.21
CA ASP A 140 27.90 1.89 -8.94
C ASP A 140 26.81 2.91 -8.60
N TYR A 141 25.56 2.46 -8.44
CA TYR A 141 24.41 3.29 -8.09
C TYR A 141 24.52 3.88 -6.67
N PHE A 142 24.77 3.05 -5.65
CA PHE A 142 24.89 3.54 -4.27
C PHE A 142 26.24 4.20 -3.95
N GLY A 143 27.27 4.00 -4.77
CA GLY A 143 28.52 4.75 -4.72
C GLY A 143 28.54 5.94 -5.68
N SER A 144 28.97 5.70 -6.91
CA SER A 144 29.28 6.76 -7.89
C SER A 144 28.08 7.67 -8.26
N PHE A 145 26.85 7.14 -8.35
CA PHE A 145 25.69 7.97 -8.64
C PHE A 145 25.21 8.78 -7.44
N PHE A 146 25.19 8.17 -6.25
CA PHE A 146 24.91 8.86 -4.99
C PHE A 146 25.86 10.07 -4.78
N GLU A 147 27.16 9.90 -5.05
CA GLU A 147 28.13 11.00 -5.00
C GLU A 147 28.06 11.97 -6.20
N LEU A 148 27.38 11.63 -7.29
CA LEU A 148 27.05 12.59 -8.37
C LEU A 148 25.83 13.45 -7.99
N LEU A 149 24.81 12.84 -7.38
CA LEU A 149 23.62 13.52 -6.87
C LEU A 149 23.99 14.53 -5.77
N LYS A 150 24.80 14.12 -4.78
CA LYS A 150 25.30 14.99 -3.69
C LYS A 150 26.16 16.18 -4.15
N LYS A 151 26.58 16.23 -5.42
CA LYS A 151 27.33 17.35 -6.01
C LYS A 151 26.43 18.36 -6.74
N GLN A 152 25.14 18.08 -6.89
CA GLN A 152 24.19 19.03 -7.47
C GLN A 152 23.83 20.08 -6.40
N PRO A 153 23.90 21.39 -6.68
CA PRO A 153 23.61 22.42 -5.70
C PRO A 153 22.13 22.44 -5.26
N GLU A 154 21.22 21.86 -6.06
CA GLU A 154 19.80 21.75 -5.75
C GLU A 154 19.43 20.50 -4.94
N VAL A 155 20.39 19.60 -4.65
CA VAL A 155 20.13 18.35 -3.92
C VAL A 155 20.48 18.48 -2.45
N THR A 156 19.48 18.31 -1.60
CA THR A 156 19.59 18.29 -0.13
C THR A 156 19.03 16.97 0.44
N GLU A 157 19.27 16.71 1.72
CA GLU A 157 18.72 15.55 2.46
C GLU A 157 19.00 14.16 1.83
N CYS A 158 20.02 14.07 0.96
CA CYS A 158 20.31 12.91 0.14
C CYS A 158 20.89 11.75 0.95
N ARG A 159 20.15 10.65 1.04
CA ARG A 159 20.46 9.44 1.84
C ARG A 159 20.16 8.15 1.08
N ALA A 160 21.02 7.15 1.25
CA ALA A 160 20.87 5.82 0.65
C ALA A 160 20.33 4.81 1.66
N VAL A 161 19.44 3.91 1.21
CA VAL A 161 18.90 2.80 2.02
C VAL A 161 19.00 1.50 1.23
N GLU A 162 20.20 0.93 1.16
CA GLU A 162 20.49 -0.26 0.33
C GLU A 162 19.85 -1.55 0.85
N GLU A 163 19.72 -1.70 2.18
CA GLU A 163 19.12 -2.89 2.81
C GLU A 163 17.60 -2.82 3.03
N ALA A 164 16.94 -1.82 2.41
CA ALA A 164 15.50 -1.85 2.25
C ALA A 164 15.05 -3.04 1.37
N PHE A 165 13.81 -3.49 1.60
CA PHE A 165 13.17 -4.51 0.76
C PHE A 165 13.18 -4.13 -0.72
N VAL A 166 13.00 -2.84 -1.03
CA VAL A 166 13.31 -2.25 -2.34
C VAL A 166 14.36 -1.16 -2.08
N PRO A 167 15.61 -1.33 -2.55
CA PRO A 167 16.68 -0.36 -2.30
C PRO A 167 16.39 1.00 -2.95
N VAL A 168 16.61 2.08 -2.20
CA VAL A 168 16.22 3.45 -2.58
C VAL A 168 17.30 4.47 -2.21
N ILE A 169 17.47 5.50 -3.04
CA ILE A 169 18.08 6.78 -2.66
C ILE A 169 16.92 7.75 -2.45
N LYS A 170 16.84 8.34 -1.26
CA LYS A 170 15.89 9.41 -0.92
C LYS A 170 16.62 10.74 -0.94
N MET A 171 16.05 11.75 -1.57
CA MET A 171 16.62 13.11 -1.59
C MET A 171 15.53 14.15 -1.73
N ASN A 172 15.83 15.37 -1.31
CA ASN A 172 15.09 16.56 -1.72
C ASN A 172 15.85 17.17 -2.91
N PHE A 173 15.17 17.40 -4.03
CA PHE A 173 15.74 17.99 -5.24
C PHE A 173 14.91 19.24 -5.56
N ASP A 174 15.52 20.41 -5.40
CA ASP A 174 14.92 21.74 -5.62
C ASP A 174 13.53 21.91 -4.95
N GLY A 175 13.43 21.49 -3.68
CA GLY A 175 12.22 21.55 -2.88
C GLY A 175 11.28 20.34 -2.99
N ILE A 176 11.61 19.34 -3.81
CA ILE A 176 10.76 18.17 -4.06
C ILE A 176 11.41 16.87 -3.57
N GLU A 177 10.70 16.11 -2.72
CA GLU A 177 11.10 14.77 -2.32
C GLU A 177 11.06 13.78 -3.50
N ILE A 178 12.15 13.04 -3.70
CA ILE A 178 12.28 11.98 -4.71
C ILE A 178 12.72 10.67 -4.05
N ASP A 179 11.93 9.62 -4.27
CA ASP A 179 12.26 8.23 -3.94
C ASP A 179 12.77 7.53 -5.19
N LEU A 180 14.10 7.49 -5.34
CA LEU A 180 14.75 6.94 -6.53
C LEU A 180 15.20 5.48 -6.31
N LEU A 181 14.55 4.59 -7.03
CA LEU A 181 14.87 3.16 -7.09
C LEU A 181 15.89 2.86 -8.20
N PHE A 182 16.53 1.69 -8.13
CA PHE A 182 17.43 1.20 -9.19
C PHE A 182 17.09 -0.20 -9.69
N ALA A 183 17.05 -0.36 -11.01
CA ALA A 183 16.98 -1.64 -11.71
C ALA A 183 18.02 -1.73 -12.84
N ARG A 184 18.79 -2.82 -12.83
CA ARG A 184 19.70 -3.20 -13.93
C ARG A 184 18.98 -4.19 -14.84
N LEU A 185 18.85 -3.87 -16.13
CA LEU A 185 18.31 -4.82 -17.12
C LEU A 185 19.43 -5.65 -17.75
N ALA A 186 19.10 -6.86 -18.23
CA ALA A 186 20.01 -7.76 -18.93
C ALA A 186 20.34 -7.31 -20.39
N LEU A 187 20.25 -6.02 -20.67
CA LEU A 187 20.37 -5.41 -22.00
C LEU A 187 21.72 -4.69 -22.18
N LYS A 188 22.14 -4.51 -23.44
CA LYS A 188 23.36 -3.75 -23.77
C LYS A 188 23.14 -2.23 -23.63
N GLU A 189 21.94 -1.76 -23.96
CA GLU A 189 21.57 -0.35 -24.09
C GLU A 189 20.14 -0.15 -23.59
N ILE A 190 19.80 1.07 -23.18
CA ILE A 190 18.46 1.47 -22.71
C ILE A 190 18.01 2.69 -23.54
N PRO A 191 17.28 2.48 -24.66
CA PRO A 191 16.79 3.56 -25.51
C PRO A 191 15.78 4.51 -24.84
N ASP A 192 15.67 5.76 -25.33
CA ASP A 192 14.72 6.74 -24.80
C ASP A 192 13.25 6.33 -24.98
N ASN A 193 12.92 5.61 -26.05
CA ASN A 193 11.58 5.07 -26.30
C ASN A 193 11.33 3.70 -25.63
N PHE A 194 12.25 3.21 -24.79
CA PHE A 194 12.13 1.90 -24.15
C PHE A 194 10.94 1.81 -23.18
N ASP A 195 10.41 0.59 -23.02
CA ASP A 195 9.17 0.26 -22.34
C ASP A 195 9.39 -0.96 -21.43
N LEU A 196 8.90 -0.89 -20.18
CA LEU A 196 9.13 -1.91 -19.15
C LEU A 196 8.07 -3.04 -19.15
N ARG A 197 7.12 -3.03 -20.11
CA ARG A 197 6.00 -3.99 -20.19
C ARG A 197 6.40 -5.46 -20.31
N ASP A 198 7.32 -5.82 -21.20
CA ASP A 198 7.56 -7.24 -21.54
C ASP A 198 8.08 -8.02 -20.32
N ASP A 199 7.36 -9.06 -19.92
CA ASP A 199 7.72 -9.91 -18.78
C ASP A 199 9.09 -10.59 -18.98
N LYS A 200 9.51 -10.80 -20.23
CA LYS A 200 10.84 -11.36 -20.56
C LYS A 200 11.98 -10.46 -20.10
N LEU A 201 11.74 -9.17 -19.87
CA LEU A 201 12.74 -8.25 -19.30
C LEU A 201 13.15 -8.65 -17.88
N LEU A 202 12.30 -9.38 -17.14
CA LEU A 202 12.60 -9.90 -15.81
C LEU A 202 13.48 -11.15 -15.82
N LYS A 203 13.74 -11.75 -17.01
CA LYS A 203 14.54 -12.97 -17.12
C LYS A 203 15.96 -12.74 -16.61
N ASN A 204 16.39 -13.60 -15.69
CA ASN A 204 17.71 -13.58 -15.05
C ASN A 204 18.02 -12.29 -14.24
N LEU A 205 17.02 -11.51 -13.85
CA LEU A 205 17.22 -10.34 -12.98
C LEU A 205 17.25 -10.72 -11.50
N ASP A 206 17.95 -9.92 -10.69
CA ASP A 206 17.98 -10.08 -9.24
C ASP A 206 16.65 -9.65 -8.59
N PRO A 207 16.23 -10.27 -7.46
CA PRO A 207 14.97 -9.92 -6.80
C PRO A 207 14.85 -8.46 -6.35
N LYS A 208 15.96 -7.77 -6.01
CA LYS A 208 15.94 -6.33 -5.68
C LYS A 208 15.53 -5.54 -6.95
N SER A 209 16.08 -5.83 -8.15
CA SER A 209 15.69 -5.19 -9.42
C SER A 209 14.26 -5.51 -9.88
N VAL A 210 13.80 -6.76 -9.75
CA VAL A 210 12.42 -7.13 -10.14
C VAL A 210 11.38 -6.38 -9.30
N ARG A 211 11.63 -6.22 -7.99
CA ARG A 211 10.77 -5.42 -7.12
C ARG A 211 10.76 -3.94 -7.52
N SER A 212 11.91 -3.36 -7.88
CA SER A 212 12.00 -1.99 -8.39
C SER A 212 11.21 -1.79 -9.69
N LEU A 213 11.32 -2.71 -10.65
CA LEU A 213 10.60 -2.65 -11.94
C LEU A 213 9.09 -2.76 -11.77
N ASN A 214 8.62 -3.54 -10.79
CA ASN A 214 7.19 -3.75 -10.57
C ASN A 214 6.44 -2.47 -10.19
N GLY A 215 7.08 -1.46 -9.57
CA GLY A 215 6.45 -0.16 -9.32
C GLY A 215 5.94 0.49 -10.60
N CYS A 216 6.83 0.63 -11.60
CA CYS A 216 6.49 1.14 -12.93
C CYS A 216 5.48 0.24 -13.64
N ARG A 217 5.76 -1.07 -13.72
CA ARG A 217 4.93 -2.04 -14.47
C ARG A 217 3.48 -2.10 -13.96
N VAL A 218 3.27 -2.10 -12.64
CA VAL A 218 1.94 -2.08 -12.04
C VAL A 218 1.22 -0.77 -12.31
N THR A 219 1.92 0.37 -12.17
CA THR A 219 1.32 1.69 -12.38
C THR A 219 0.83 1.87 -13.81
N ASP A 220 1.66 1.48 -14.77
CA ASP A 220 1.34 1.56 -16.20
C ASP A 220 0.26 0.55 -16.64
N GLU A 221 0.20 -0.65 -16.05
CA GLU A 221 -0.90 -1.59 -16.29
C GLU A 221 -2.23 -1.07 -15.72
N ILE A 222 -2.25 -0.42 -14.54
CA ILE A 222 -3.48 0.20 -14.01
C ILE A 222 -4.07 1.21 -15.00
N LEU A 223 -3.23 2.08 -15.59
CA LEU A 223 -3.65 3.07 -16.58
C LEU A 223 -4.15 2.46 -17.90
N ARG A 224 -3.75 1.23 -18.26
CA ARG A 224 -4.25 0.49 -19.43
C ARG A 224 -5.51 -0.34 -19.16
N LEU A 225 -5.82 -0.58 -17.88
CA LEU A 225 -6.91 -1.44 -17.43
C LEU A 225 -8.15 -0.67 -16.96
N VAL A 226 -8.13 0.67 -17.07
CA VAL A 226 -9.29 1.55 -16.92
C VAL A 226 -9.81 2.02 -18.29
N PRO A 227 -11.13 2.19 -18.46
CA PRO A 227 -11.75 2.65 -19.71
C PRO A 227 -11.60 4.15 -19.93
N ASP A 228 -11.63 4.93 -18.85
CA ASP A 228 -11.43 6.38 -18.81
C ASP A 228 -10.41 6.67 -17.71
N ILE A 229 -9.36 7.43 -18.05
CA ILE A 229 -8.23 7.74 -17.16
C ILE A 229 -8.56 8.93 -16.24
N ASP A 230 -9.34 9.90 -16.70
CA ASP A 230 -9.57 11.15 -15.97
C ASP A 230 -10.74 11.03 -14.98
N ASN A 231 -11.79 10.30 -15.34
CA ASN A 231 -12.80 9.86 -14.38
C ASN A 231 -12.21 8.91 -13.33
N PHE A 232 -11.27 8.03 -13.70
CA PHE A 232 -10.47 7.24 -12.76
C PHE A 232 -9.64 8.11 -11.81
N ARG A 233 -8.91 9.11 -12.35
CA ARG A 233 -8.07 10.03 -11.55
C ARG A 233 -8.89 10.81 -10.53
N LEU A 234 -10.01 11.41 -10.95
CA LEU A 234 -10.86 12.21 -10.06
C LEU A 234 -11.49 11.35 -8.96
N ALA A 235 -12.03 10.17 -9.30
CA ALA A 235 -12.53 9.21 -8.32
C ALA A 235 -11.43 8.75 -7.34
N LEU A 236 -10.20 8.51 -7.83
CA LEU A 236 -9.08 8.11 -6.99
C LEU A 236 -8.55 9.24 -6.10
N ARG A 237 -8.57 10.51 -6.55
CA ARG A 237 -8.29 11.68 -5.69
C ARG A 237 -9.29 11.73 -4.51
N ALA A 238 -10.59 11.56 -4.80
CA ALA A 238 -11.64 11.52 -3.77
C ALA A 238 -11.46 10.35 -2.79
N ILE A 239 -11.26 9.12 -3.27
CA ILE A 239 -11.06 7.94 -2.41
C ILE A 239 -9.77 8.02 -1.60
N LYS A 240 -8.66 8.56 -2.14
CA LYS A 240 -7.43 8.81 -1.37
C LYS A 240 -7.65 9.83 -0.25
N LEU A 241 -8.38 10.92 -0.52
CA LEU A 241 -8.71 11.92 0.50
C LEU A 241 -9.59 11.31 1.60
N TRP A 242 -10.68 10.63 1.23
CA TRP A 242 -11.57 9.92 2.15
C TRP A 242 -10.80 8.94 3.04
N ALA A 243 -9.97 8.06 2.45
CA ALA A 243 -9.19 7.08 3.20
C ALA A 243 -8.18 7.71 4.17
N LYS A 244 -7.53 8.82 3.79
CA LYS A 244 -6.68 9.61 4.70
C LYS A 244 -7.50 10.25 5.84
N LYS A 245 -8.65 10.86 5.53
CA LYS A 245 -9.54 11.52 6.52
C LYS A 245 -10.17 10.53 7.50
N HIS A 246 -10.48 9.31 7.07
CA HIS A 246 -11.08 8.25 7.89
C HIS A 246 -10.05 7.38 8.66
N GLY A 247 -8.74 7.66 8.53
CA GLY A 247 -7.71 6.93 9.28
C GLY A 247 -7.45 5.50 8.79
N ILE A 248 -7.63 5.24 7.49
CA ILE A 248 -7.50 3.91 6.88
C ILE A 248 -6.52 3.90 5.69
N TYR A 249 -5.55 4.81 5.68
CA TYR A 249 -4.50 4.91 4.65
C TYR A 249 -3.12 4.70 5.29
N SER A 250 -2.64 3.45 5.32
CA SER A 250 -1.27 3.06 5.70
C SER A 250 -1.06 1.56 5.50
N ASN A 251 -0.09 1.17 4.65
CA ASN A 251 0.23 -0.26 4.45
C ASN A 251 1.15 -0.83 5.56
N SER A 252 1.97 0.00 6.20
CA SER A 252 2.79 -0.37 7.37
C SER A 252 1.92 -0.81 8.54
N LEU A 253 0.77 -0.15 8.73
CA LEU A 253 -0.14 -0.37 9.86
C LEU A 253 -1.31 -1.34 9.56
N GLY A 254 -1.29 -2.02 8.40
CA GLY A 254 -2.29 -3.04 8.04
C GLY A 254 -3.55 -2.54 7.34
N TYR A 255 -3.59 -1.27 6.93
CA TYR A 255 -4.61 -0.75 6.01
C TYR A 255 -4.11 -0.79 4.56
N PHE A 256 -4.86 -0.16 3.65
CA PHE A 256 -4.52 -0.10 2.23
C PHE A 256 -3.56 1.08 1.94
N GLY A 257 -2.51 0.82 1.18
CA GLY A 257 -1.63 1.83 0.59
C GLY A 257 -2.17 2.39 -0.74
N GLY A 258 -1.47 3.39 -1.31
CA GLY A 258 -1.92 4.11 -2.51
C GLY A 258 -2.20 3.22 -3.73
N VAL A 259 -1.35 2.23 -4.00
CA VAL A 259 -1.55 1.27 -5.11
C VAL A 259 -2.76 0.37 -4.89
N SER A 260 -3.02 -0.03 -3.65
CA SER A 260 -4.20 -0.85 -3.29
C SER A 260 -5.49 -0.07 -3.52
N TRP A 261 -5.54 1.21 -3.11
CA TRP A 261 -6.66 2.10 -3.43
C TRP A 261 -6.83 2.32 -4.94
N ALA A 262 -5.73 2.53 -5.68
CA ALA A 262 -5.76 2.67 -7.13
C ALA A 262 -6.37 1.44 -7.82
N MET A 263 -6.00 0.23 -7.40
CA MET A 263 -6.56 -1.00 -7.97
C MET A 263 -8.04 -1.22 -7.64
N LEU A 264 -8.50 -0.80 -6.46
CA LEU A 264 -9.94 -0.84 -6.12
C LEU A 264 -10.75 0.11 -7.01
N VAL A 265 -10.30 1.37 -7.15
CA VAL A 265 -10.99 2.35 -8.02
C VAL A 265 -10.95 1.91 -9.49
N ALA A 266 -9.80 1.43 -9.98
CA ALA A 266 -9.70 0.88 -11.33
C ALA A 266 -10.67 -0.29 -11.56
N ARG A 267 -10.84 -1.18 -10.56
CA ARG A 267 -11.83 -2.26 -10.66
C ARG A 267 -13.27 -1.75 -10.65
N THR A 268 -13.57 -0.65 -9.96
CA THR A 268 -14.86 0.03 -10.07
C THR A 268 -15.09 0.58 -11.48
N CYS A 269 -14.09 1.25 -12.08
CA CYS A 269 -14.17 1.76 -13.45
C CYS A 269 -14.44 0.65 -14.48
N GLN A 270 -13.78 -0.51 -14.35
CA GLN A 270 -14.06 -1.69 -15.19
C GLN A 270 -15.51 -2.19 -15.11
N LEU A 271 -16.17 -2.03 -13.96
CA LEU A 271 -17.54 -2.49 -13.73
C LEU A 271 -18.59 -1.47 -14.19
N TYR A 272 -18.20 -0.22 -14.42
CA TYR A 272 -19.06 0.89 -14.80
C TYR A 272 -18.33 1.82 -15.80
N PRO A 273 -17.99 1.34 -17.02
CA PRO A 273 -16.99 1.96 -17.87
C PRO A 273 -17.33 3.36 -18.40
N ASN A 274 -18.61 3.71 -18.47
CA ASN A 274 -19.10 4.98 -19.02
C ASN A 274 -19.52 5.94 -17.89
N ALA A 275 -19.32 5.58 -16.62
CA ALA A 275 -19.80 6.36 -15.47
C ALA A 275 -18.81 7.46 -15.05
N VAL A 276 -19.32 8.65 -14.75
CA VAL A 276 -18.51 9.78 -14.27
C VAL A 276 -18.08 9.63 -12.81
N ALA A 277 -17.06 10.39 -12.39
CA ALA A 277 -16.38 10.23 -11.11
C ALA A 277 -17.31 10.25 -9.87
N ALA A 278 -18.36 11.08 -9.83
CA ALA A 278 -19.35 11.05 -8.75
C ALA A 278 -20.04 9.68 -8.62
N THR A 279 -20.53 9.17 -9.76
CA THR A 279 -21.16 7.86 -9.85
C THR A 279 -20.17 6.76 -9.51
N LEU A 280 -18.90 6.85 -9.97
CA LEU A 280 -17.84 5.89 -9.63
C LEU A 280 -17.54 5.86 -8.13
N VAL A 281 -17.46 7.02 -7.44
CA VAL A 281 -17.25 7.07 -5.98
C VAL A 281 -18.42 6.42 -5.23
N HIS A 282 -19.66 6.63 -5.68
CA HIS A 282 -20.83 5.93 -5.13
C HIS A 282 -20.76 4.39 -5.40
N LYS A 283 -20.43 3.97 -6.62
CA LYS A 283 -20.33 2.55 -6.98
C LYS A 283 -19.15 1.84 -6.29
N PHE A 284 -18.08 2.56 -5.99
CA PHE A 284 -16.94 2.05 -5.23
C PHE A 284 -17.38 1.54 -3.85
N PHE A 285 -18.14 2.35 -3.10
CA PHE A 285 -18.69 1.92 -1.81
C PHE A 285 -19.70 0.78 -1.96
N LEU A 286 -20.56 0.80 -2.98
CA LEU A 286 -21.53 -0.26 -3.26
C LEU A 286 -20.86 -1.62 -3.53
N VAL A 287 -19.76 -1.62 -4.28
CA VAL A 287 -18.99 -2.83 -4.59
C VAL A 287 -18.24 -3.34 -3.34
N PHE A 288 -17.44 -2.50 -2.67
CA PHE A 288 -16.52 -2.97 -1.63
C PHE A 288 -17.13 -3.13 -0.24
N SER A 289 -18.29 -2.51 0.06
CA SER A 289 -19.10 -2.86 1.23
C SER A 289 -19.76 -4.25 1.12
N ARG A 290 -20.02 -4.72 -0.11
CA ARG A 290 -20.71 -6.00 -0.39
C ARG A 290 -19.77 -7.12 -0.86
N TRP A 291 -18.50 -6.82 -1.13
CA TRP A 291 -17.51 -7.74 -1.66
C TRP A 291 -17.25 -8.94 -0.72
N LYS A 292 -17.15 -10.14 -1.28
CA LYS A 292 -17.11 -11.41 -0.54
C LYS A 292 -15.67 -11.80 -0.15
N TRP A 293 -15.01 -10.93 0.63
CA TRP A 293 -13.68 -11.17 1.19
C TRP A 293 -13.61 -12.51 1.96
N PRO A 294 -12.64 -13.40 1.65
CA PRO A 294 -11.34 -13.11 1.02
C PRO A 294 -11.26 -13.35 -0.49
N GLN A 295 -12.35 -13.32 -1.27
CA GLN A 295 -12.24 -13.36 -2.74
C GLN A 295 -11.33 -12.22 -3.26
N PRO A 296 -10.37 -12.49 -4.16
CA PRO A 296 -9.36 -11.52 -4.56
C PRO A 296 -9.89 -10.49 -5.55
N VAL A 297 -9.46 -9.23 -5.39
CA VAL A 297 -9.63 -8.20 -6.41
C VAL A 297 -8.55 -8.35 -7.47
N LEU A 298 -8.96 -8.55 -8.72
CA LEU A 298 -8.11 -8.79 -9.90
C LEU A 298 -8.52 -7.84 -11.04
N LEU A 299 -7.54 -7.16 -11.64
CA LEU A 299 -7.75 -6.22 -12.76
C LEU A 299 -7.58 -6.83 -14.16
N LYS A 300 -6.93 -7.98 -14.26
CA LYS A 300 -6.74 -8.77 -15.49
C LYS A 300 -6.53 -10.23 -15.12
N GLN A 301 -6.68 -11.13 -16.09
CA GLN A 301 -6.24 -12.52 -15.93
C GLN A 301 -4.72 -12.55 -15.67
N PRO A 302 -4.23 -13.31 -14.68
CA PRO A 302 -2.79 -13.45 -14.45
C PRO A 302 -2.09 -14.11 -15.65
N ASP A 303 -1.00 -13.48 -16.12
CA ASP A 303 -0.22 -13.97 -17.25
C ASP A 303 0.58 -15.22 -16.85
N THR A 304 0.51 -16.30 -17.62
CA THR A 304 1.19 -17.57 -17.32
C THR A 304 2.67 -17.50 -17.73
N VAL A 305 3.48 -16.80 -16.93
CA VAL A 305 4.91 -16.57 -17.19
C VAL A 305 5.79 -17.46 -16.32
N ASN A 306 6.52 -18.38 -16.95
CA ASN A 306 7.42 -19.31 -16.25
C ASN A 306 8.86 -18.77 -16.16
N LEU A 307 9.07 -17.74 -15.32
CA LEU A 307 10.41 -17.22 -14.96
C LEU A 307 10.83 -17.57 -13.52
N GLY A 308 10.12 -18.47 -12.84
CA GLY A 308 10.47 -18.96 -11.51
C GLY A 308 10.24 -18.01 -10.33
N PHE A 309 9.77 -16.78 -10.57
CA PHE A 309 9.38 -15.86 -9.50
C PHE A 309 8.10 -16.35 -8.79
N GLN A 310 8.03 -16.10 -7.48
CA GLN A 310 6.82 -16.37 -6.68
C GLN A 310 5.67 -15.47 -7.14
N VAL A 311 4.52 -16.08 -7.40
CA VAL A 311 3.26 -15.41 -7.79
C VAL A 311 2.22 -15.71 -6.72
N TRP A 312 1.37 -14.74 -6.39
CA TRP A 312 0.26 -14.96 -5.46
C TRP A 312 -0.74 -15.96 -6.05
N ASP A 313 -0.87 -17.13 -5.43
CA ASP A 313 -1.88 -18.13 -5.80
C ASP A 313 -2.20 -19.04 -4.59
N PRO A 314 -3.37 -18.87 -3.95
CA PRO A 314 -3.76 -19.64 -2.77
C PRO A 314 -4.05 -21.11 -3.07
N ARG A 315 -4.08 -21.54 -4.34
CA ARG A 315 -4.19 -22.96 -4.71
C ARG A 315 -2.90 -23.68 -4.37
N VAL A 316 -1.75 -23.12 -4.78
CA VAL A 316 -0.42 -23.74 -4.61
C VAL A 316 0.31 -23.27 -3.34
N ASN A 317 0.19 -22.00 -2.96
CA ASN A 317 0.83 -21.45 -1.76
C ASN A 317 -0.15 -21.49 -0.58
N VAL A 318 0.25 -22.15 0.51
CA VAL A 318 -0.57 -22.26 1.73
C VAL A 318 -0.67 -20.93 2.48
N GLN A 319 0.36 -20.08 2.45
CA GLN A 319 0.34 -18.78 3.14
C GLN A 319 -0.68 -17.82 2.53
N ASP A 320 -0.80 -17.83 1.20
CA ASP A 320 -1.73 -16.99 0.44
C ASP A 320 -3.21 -17.24 0.78
N ARG A 321 -3.54 -18.40 1.36
CA ARG A 321 -4.89 -18.77 1.81
C ARG A 321 -5.35 -17.98 3.03
N PHE A 322 -4.42 -17.41 3.82
CA PHE A 322 -4.72 -16.65 5.03
C PHE A 322 -4.89 -15.14 4.78
N HIS A 323 -4.68 -14.65 3.56
CA HIS A 323 -4.86 -13.23 3.23
C HIS A 323 -6.33 -12.81 3.36
N LEU A 324 -6.62 -11.85 4.25
CA LEU A 324 -7.99 -11.51 4.65
C LEU A 324 -8.75 -10.62 3.65
N MET A 325 -8.04 -9.75 2.92
CA MET A 325 -8.61 -8.85 1.90
C MET A 325 -7.67 -8.71 0.68
N PRO A 326 -7.41 -9.78 -0.10
CA PRO A 326 -6.38 -9.77 -1.13
C PRO A 326 -6.72 -8.88 -2.32
N ILE A 327 -5.79 -8.01 -2.70
CA ILE A 327 -5.86 -7.13 -3.87
C ILE A 327 -4.59 -7.36 -4.68
N ILE A 328 -4.74 -7.83 -5.93
CA ILE A 328 -3.64 -8.47 -6.65
C ILE A 328 -3.10 -7.56 -7.75
N THR A 329 -1.78 -7.34 -7.75
CA THR A 329 -1.12 -6.48 -8.73
C THR A 329 -1.23 -7.07 -10.14
N PRO A 330 -1.59 -6.28 -11.18
CA PRO A 330 -1.83 -6.80 -12.53
C PRO A 330 -0.57 -7.33 -13.25
N ALA A 331 0.58 -6.68 -13.06
CA ALA A 331 1.82 -7.06 -13.72
C ALA A 331 2.48 -8.30 -13.07
N TYR A 332 3.08 -9.17 -13.88
CA TYR A 332 3.88 -10.30 -13.42
C TYR A 332 5.21 -9.84 -12.78
N PRO A 333 5.73 -10.52 -11.73
CA PRO A 333 5.03 -11.51 -10.91
C PRO A 333 3.95 -10.84 -10.06
N GLN A 334 2.72 -11.36 -10.15
CA GLN A 334 1.57 -10.81 -9.45
C GLN A 334 1.68 -11.08 -7.95
N GLN A 335 1.42 -10.08 -7.12
CA GLN A 335 1.54 -10.13 -5.66
C GLN A 335 0.28 -9.56 -5.00
N ASN A 336 0.00 -9.98 -3.76
CA ASN A 336 -1.02 -9.34 -2.94
C ASN A 336 -0.48 -8.01 -2.37
N SER A 337 -1.09 -6.86 -2.70
CA SER A 337 -0.69 -5.55 -2.19
C SER A 337 -1.26 -5.21 -0.80
N THR A 338 -1.94 -6.16 -0.16
CA THR A 338 -2.63 -5.99 1.13
C THR A 338 -2.38 -7.16 2.09
N PHE A 339 -1.20 -7.78 2.01
CA PHE A 339 -0.80 -8.90 2.88
C PHE A 339 -0.69 -8.52 4.38
N ASN A 340 -0.57 -7.24 4.72
CA ASN A 340 -0.50 -6.75 6.10
C ASN A 340 -1.87 -6.63 6.80
N VAL A 341 -2.99 -6.90 6.12
CA VAL A 341 -4.35 -6.71 6.68
C VAL A 341 -4.64 -7.74 7.77
N SER A 342 -4.97 -7.23 8.96
CA SER A 342 -5.38 -7.98 10.16
C SER A 342 -6.91 -8.07 10.30
N SER A 343 -7.39 -8.76 11.34
CA SER A 343 -8.83 -8.89 11.57
C SER A 343 -9.46 -7.56 11.98
N SER A 344 -8.78 -6.77 12.82
CA SER A 344 -9.23 -5.45 13.25
C SER A 344 -9.23 -4.45 12.11
N THR A 345 -8.15 -4.40 11.33
CA THR A 345 -8.03 -3.44 10.21
C THR A 345 -9.04 -3.76 9.10
N ARG A 346 -9.29 -5.04 8.79
CA ARG A 346 -10.43 -5.49 7.95
C ARG A 346 -11.78 -5.00 8.50
N LYS A 347 -12.04 -5.21 9.79
CA LYS A 347 -13.30 -4.82 10.46
C LYS A 347 -13.50 -3.30 10.46
N VAL A 348 -12.44 -2.50 10.65
CA VAL A 348 -12.48 -1.04 10.51
C VAL A 348 -12.79 -0.62 9.07
N MET A 349 -12.08 -1.15 8.07
CA MET A 349 -12.31 -0.79 6.66
C MET A 349 -13.71 -1.16 6.18
N LEU A 350 -14.25 -2.33 6.57
CA LEU A 350 -15.62 -2.72 6.25
C LEU A 350 -16.66 -1.78 6.88
N ASN A 351 -16.44 -1.32 8.12
CA ASN A 351 -17.33 -0.36 8.76
C ASN A 351 -17.31 1.00 8.04
N GLU A 352 -16.13 1.52 7.68
CA GLU A 352 -16.04 2.79 6.96
C GLU A 352 -16.52 2.68 5.50
N PHE A 353 -16.41 1.52 4.82
CA PHE A 353 -17.07 1.29 3.53
C PHE A 353 -18.60 1.35 3.61
N ASN A 354 -19.20 0.76 4.66
CA ASN A 354 -20.64 0.84 4.88
C ASN A 354 -21.10 2.27 5.24
N ARG A 355 -20.28 3.03 5.98
CA ARG A 355 -20.53 4.46 6.25
C ARG A 355 -20.42 5.30 4.96
N GLY A 356 -19.40 5.05 4.13
CA GLY A 356 -19.23 5.71 2.82
C GLY A 356 -20.39 5.44 1.86
N MET A 357 -20.92 4.21 1.86
CA MET A 357 -22.14 3.85 1.12
C MET A 357 -23.33 4.71 1.56
N GLN A 358 -23.62 4.78 2.86
CA GLN A 358 -24.73 5.58 3.41
C GLN A 358 -24.60 7.06 3.08
N ILE A 359 -23.40 7.63 3.23
CA ILE A 359 -23.14 9.05 2.93
C ILE A 359 -23.29 9.32 1.42
N THR A 360 -22.80 8.44 0.55
CA THR A 360 -22.93 8.63 -0.90
C THR A 360 -24.34 8.37 -1.43
N ASP A 361 -25.12 7.45 -0.84
CA ASP A 361 -26.57 7.35 -1.09
C ASP A 361 -27.28 8.69 -0.77
N GLU A 362 -26.96 9.32 0.36
CA GLU A 362 -27.52 10.65 0.71
C GLU A 362 -27.09 11.75 -0.27
N ILE A 363 -25.82 11.78 -0.70
CA ILE A 363 -25.30 12.77 -1.66
C ILE A 363 -25.94 12.62 -3.05
N MET A 364 -26.06 11.39 -3.56
CA MET A 364 -26.71 11.12 -4.85
C MET A 364 -28.22 11.39 -4.80
N LEU A 365 -28.85 11.28 -3.63
CA LEU A 365 -30.23 11.73 -3.39
C LEU A 365 -30.35 13.24 -3.05
N SER A 366 -29.25 14.02 -3.16
CA SER A 366 -29.18 15.45 -2.85
C SER A 366 -29.65 15.84 -1.43
N LYS A 367 -29.43 14.95 -0.46
CA LYS A 367 -29.70 15.17 0.98
C LYS A 367 -28.46 15.63 1.77
N ALA A 368 -27.28 15.55 1.17
CA ALA A 368 -26.00 15.94 1.74
C ALA A 368 -25.03 16.45 0.64
N GLY A 369 -24.01 17.21 1.03
CA GLY A 369 -22.89 17.58 0.17
C GLY A 369 -21.68 16.64 0.33
N TRP A 370 -20.72 16.76 -0.59
CA TRP A 370 -19.50 15.93 -0.61
C TRP A 370 -18.56 16.20 0.57
N ASP A 371 -18.64 17.37 1.19
CA ASP A 371 -17.97 17.71 2.45
C ASP A 371 -18.21 16.66 3.55
N LYS A 372 -19.44 16.13 3.65
CA LYS A 372 -19.82 15.06 4.60
C LYS A 372 -19.04 13.76 4.39
N LEU A 373 -18.56 13.49 3.18
CA LEU A 373 -17.71 12.32 2.89
C LEU A 373 -16.24 12.54 3.34
N PHE A 374 -15.81 13.79 3.51
CA PHE A 374 -14.44 14.14 3.91
C PHE A 374 -14.33 14.57 5.39
N GLU A 375 -15.44 14.49 6.15
CA GLU A 375 -15.49 14.67 7.60
C GLU A 375 -14.79 13.53 8.36
N ALA A 376 -13.64 13.87 8.95
CA ALA A 376 -12.88 12.94 9.80
C ALA A 376 -13.74 12.44 10.99
N PRO A 377 -13.89 11.11 11.18
CA PRO A 377 -14.56 10.55 12.33
C PRO A 377 -13.81 10.84 13.63
N SER A 378 -14.55 11.08 14.72
CA SER A 378 -14.01 11.36 16.05
C SER A 378 -13.36 10.14 16.71
N PHE A 379 -12.17 9.75 16.24
CA PHE A 379 -11.41 8.60 16.71
C PHE A 379 -11.25 8.57 18.24
N PHE A 380 -10.89 9.70 18.86
CA PHE A 380 -10.68 9.80 20.31
C PHE A 380 -11.98 9.72 21.11
N PHE A 381 -13.14 9.85 20.46
CA PHE A 381 -14.45 9.68 21.08
C PHE A 381 -15.12 8.34 20.75
N LYS A 382 -14.71 7.67 19.66
CA LYS A 382 -15.20 6.35 19.21
C LYS A 382 -14.94 5.24 20.23
N TYR A 383 -13.80 5.26 20.93
CA TYR A 383 -13.39 4.22 21.88
C TYR A 383 -13.43 4.68 23.34
N ARG A 384 -13.57 3.71 24.28
CA ARG A 384 -13.54 3.98 25.74
C ARG A 384 -12.13 3.86 26.33
N HIS A 385 -11.29 3.04 25.71
CA HIS A 385 -9.94 2.69 26.13
C HIS A 385 -8.98 2.82 24.95
N PHE A 386 -7.73 3.16 25.23
CA PHE A 386 -6.68 3.29 24.24
C PHE A 386 -5.37 2.72 24.80
N ILE A 387 -4.48 2.29 23.91
CA ILE A 387 -3.04 2.25 24.18
C ILE A 387 -2.41 3.47 23.52
N VAL A 388 -1.57 4.20 24.26
CA VAL A 388 -0.68 5.23 23.74
C VAL A 388 0.71 4.63 23.63
N LEU A 389 1.30 4.68 22.44
CA LEU A 389 2.72 4.39 22.23
C LEU A 389 3.46 5.72 22.23
N LEU A 390 4.43 5.87 23.14
CA LEU A 390 5.34 7.00 23.21
C LEU A 390 6.69 6.58 22.65
N VAL A 391 7.23 7.34 21.71
CA VAL A 391 8.52 7.10 21.06
C VAL A 391 9.36 8.34 21.27
N THR A 392 10.54 8.21 21.88
CA THR A 392 11.40 9.35 22.21
C THR A 392 12.84 9.19 21.75
N SER A 393 13.50 10.30 21.42
CA SER A 393 14.94 10.36 21.16
C SER A 393 15.55 11.73 21.55
N ASN A 394 16.86 11.87 21.38
CA ASN A 394 17.63 13.07 21.75
C ASN A 394 17.86 14.07 20.60
N ASN A 395 17.60 13.71 19.34
CA ASN A 395 17.82 14.57 18.15
C ASN A 395 16.92 14.14 16.97
N ALA A 396 16.76 15.02 15.98
CA ALA A 396 15.78 14.85 14.91
C ALA A 396 16.04 13.67 13.96
N ASP A 397 17.30 13.43 13.57
CA ASP A 397 17.66 12.33 12.68
C ASP A 397 17.39 10.97 13.34
N ASP A 398 17.85 10.82 14.58
CA ASP A 398 17.55 9.65 15.42
C ASP A 398 16.05 9.49 15.66
N HIS A 399 15.31 10.59 15.84
CA HIS A 399 13.86 10.54 16.02
C HIS A 399 13.16 9.99 14.78
N LEU A 400 13.59 10.40 13.59
CA LEU A 400 13.01 9.99 12.32
C LEU A 400 13.30 8.49 12.04
N GLU A 401 14.54 8.05 12.24
CA GLU A 401 14.93 6.64 12.14
C GLU A 401 14.17 5.76 13.14
N TRP A 402 14.08 6.19 14.40
CA TRP A 402 13.41 5.45 15.47
C TRP A 402 11.89 5.40 15.27
N CYS A 403 11.26 6.51 14.90
CA CYS A 403 9.84 6.55 14.54
C CYS A 403 9.52 5.63 13.37
N GLY A 404 10.31 5.67 12.29
CA GLY A 404 10.12 4.79 11.13
C GLY A 404 10.27 3.31 11.47
N LEU A 405 11.25 2.97 12.32
CA LEU A 405 11.37 1.60 12.81
C LEU A 405 10.17 1.19 13.65
N VAL A 406 9.75 1.99 14.64
CA VAL A 406 8.60 1.67 15.51
C VAL A 406 7.33 1.50 14.70
N GLU A 407 6.99 2.43 13.79
CA GLU A 407 5.78 2.35 12.95
C GLU A 407 5.74 1.03 12.17
N SER A 408 6.88 0.60 11.60
CA SER A 408 7.00 -0.68 10.88
C SER A 408 6.65 -1.91 11.73
N LYS A 409 6.68 -1.78 13.07
CA LYS A 409 6.37 -2.87 14.01
C LYS A 409 4.99 -2.76 14.66
N ILE A 410 4.30 -1.61 14.68
CA ILE A 410 3.03 -1.44 15.43
C ILE A 410 1.98 -2.52 15.05
N ARG A 411 1.97 -2.97 13.79
CA ARG A 411 1.12 -4.10 13.33
C ARG A 411 1.29 -5.39 14.14
N TYR A 412 2.48 -5.68 14.69
CA TYR A 412 2.69 -6.85 15.53
C TYR A 412 2.05 -6.71 16.91
N LEU A 413 1.97 -5.49 17.47
CA LEU A 413 1.17 -5.25 18.69
C LEU A 413 -0.32 -5.48 18.41
N ILE A 414 -0.83 -5.02 17.27
CA ILE A 414 -2.22 -5.30 16.85
C ILE A 414 -2.47 -6.82 16.74
N LEU A 415 -1.56 -7.56 16.10
CA LEU A 415 -1.66 -9.02 15.97
C LEU A 415 -1.52 -9.78 17.30
N ASN A 416 -0.81 -9.23 18.28
CA ASN A 416 -0.78 -9.76 19.65
C ASN A 416 -2.09 -9.48 20.38
N LEU A 417 -2.62 -8.25 20.29
CA LEU A 417 -3.90 -7.87 20.90
C LEU A 417 -5.09 -8.65 20.30
N GLU A 418 -5.07 -8.94 18.99
CA GLU A 418 -6.08 -9.79 18.31
C GLU A 418 -6.10 -11.25 18.78
N ARG A 419 -5.10 -11.70 19.56
CA ARG A 419 -5.09 -13.04 20.19
C ARG A 419 -5.68 -13.04 21.60
N ASN A 420 -5.84 -11.88 22.23
CA ASN A 420 -6.49 -11.77 23.53
C ASN A 420 -8.00 -11.94 23.34
N GLN A 421 -8.57 -13.00 23.90
CA GLN A 421 -9.98 -13.36 23.72
C GLN A 421 -10.95 -12.25 24.13
N HIS A 422 -10.53 -11.31 24.99
CA HIS A 422 -11.37 -10.22 25.46
C HIS A 422 -11.30 -8.95 24.60
N ILE A 423 -10.48 -8.93 23.53
CA ILE A 423 -10.36 -7.80 22.59
C ILE A 423 -11.16 -8.10 21.31
N ASN A 424 -12.24 -7.35 21.12
CA ASN A 424 -13.07 -7.38 19.90
C ASN A 424 -12.48 -6.49 18.77
N LEU A 425 -11.63 -5.52 19.09
CA LEU A 425 -10.95 -4.66 18.12
C LEU A 425 -9.71 -3.96 18.70
N ALA A 426 -8.62 -3.92 17.94
CA ALA A 426 -7.50 -3.00 18.14
C ALA A 426 -7.33 -2.09 16.90
N HIS A 427 -7.75 -0.83 17.00
CA HIS A 427 -7.76 0.15 15.91
C HIS A 427 -6.64 1.19 16.07
N VAL A 428 -5.52 1.03 15.36
CA VAL A 428 -4.46 2.04 15.30
C VAL A 428 -4.88 3.24 14.45
N ASN A 429 -4.69 4.46 14.95
CA ASN A 429 -4.76 5.66 14.14
C ASN A 429 -3.45 5.81 13.34
N PRO A 430 -3.48 5.88 11.99
CA PRO A 430 -2.26 6.05 11.19
C PRO A 430 -1.53 7.38 11.39
N LYS A 431 -2.19 8.39 11.97
CA LYS A 431 -1.51 9.65 12.28
C LYS A 431 -0.61 9.51 13.51
N CYS A 432 0.67 9.85 13.35
CA CYS A 432 1.57 10.23 14.44
C CYS A 432 1.22 11.63 14.96
N PHE A 433 1.27 11.81 16.28
CA PHE A 433 1.03 13.09 16.97
C PHE A 433 2.28 13.47 17.78
N GLU A 434 2.62 14.75 17.83
CA GLU A 434 3.67 15.26 18.73
C GLU A 434 3.12 15.46 20.15
N GLN A 435 3.98 15.35 21.16
CA GLN A 435 3.55 15.60 22.55
C GLN A 435 3.40 17.09 22.86
N HIS A 436 2.18 17.47 23.27
CA HIS A 436 1.79 18.83 23.65
C HIS A 436 2.73 19.46 24.71
N GLU A 437 3.22 20.65 24.39
CA GLU A 437 4.34 21.35 25.05
C GLU A 437 4.21 21.50 26.57
N GLN A 438 3.01 21.75 27.09
CA GLN A 438 2.77 21.93 28.52
C GLN A 438 3.22 20.71 29.36
N ASN A 439 3.21 19.50 28.78
CA ASN A 439 3.69 18.27 29.44
C ASN A 439 5.22 18.09 29.33
N GLN A 440 5.90 18.85 28.47
CA GLN A 440 7.37 18.92 28.46
C GLN A 440 7.83 19.73 29.69
N THR A 441 7.15 20.83 29.99
CA THR A 441 7.45 21.72 31.13
C THR A 441 7.28 21.04 32.49
N GLU A 442 6.34 20.11 32.64
CA GLU A 442 6.19 19.34 33.89
C GLU A 442 7.38 18.39 34.11
N ARG A 443 7.82 17.63 33.10
CA ARG A 443 8.99 16.76 33.24
C ARG A 443 10.32 17.50 33.34
N GLN A 444 10.43 18.69 32.75
CA GLN A 444 11.56 19.61 32.97
C GLN A 444 11.69 20.08 34.43
N ARG A 445 10.62 19.99 35.24
CA ARG A 445 10.65 20.32 36.68
C ARG A 445 10.99 19.13 37.58
N GLU A 446 10.92 17.91 37.06
CA GLU A 446 11.36 16.70 37.78
C GLU A 446 12.86 16.39 37.52
N SER A 447 13.42 16.88 36.40
CA SER A 447 14.85 16.77 36.08
C SER A 447 15.69 17.90 36.69
N ASP A 448 15.94 17.83 38.00
CA ASP A 448 16.76 18.83 38.70
C ASP A 448 18.24 18.82 38.24
N GLY A 449 18.88 19.98 38.26
CA GLY A 449 20.34 20.13 38.18
C GLY A 449 21.05 20.05 36.81
N GLY A 450 20.36 20.01 35.66
CA GLY A 450 21.03 19.86 34.34
C GLY A 450 20.40 20.63 33.17
N ARG A 451 21.21 20.91 32.12
CA ARG A 451 20.69 21.37 30.82
C ARG A 451 19.89 20.24 30.18
N ALA A 452 18.58 20.21 30.40
CA ALA A 452 17.69 19.26 29.74
C ALA A 452 17.77 19.42 28.22
N LEU A 453 18.32 18.40 27.54
CA LEU A 453 18.24 18.31 26.08
C LEU A 453 16.77 18.19 25.67
N ALA A 454 16.38 18.78 24.54
CA ALA A 454 14.99 18.76 24.09
C ALA A 454 14.61 17.36 23.55
N THR A 455 14.20 16.47 24.46
CA THR A 455 13.75 15.12 24.13
C THR A 455 12.53 15.16 23.22
N LEU A 456 12.71 14.75 21.96
CA LEU A 456 11.63 14.65 20.99
C LEU A 456 10.69 13.51 21.38
N CYS A 457 9.38 13.67 21.14
CA CYS A 457 8.36 12.71 21.58
C CYS A 457 7.22 12.60 20.56
N SER A 458 7.11 11.43 19.95
CA SER A 458 6.06 11.03 19.00
C SER A 458 5.08 10.06 19.65
N LEU A 459 3.80 10.20 19.31
CA LEU A 459 2.67 9.49 19.93
C LEU A 459 1.81 8.81 18.86
N TRP A 460 1.59 7.50 19.02
CA TRP A 460 0.55 6.76 18.29
C TRP A 460 -0.53 6.28 19.25
N PHE A 461 -1.77 6.17 18.75
CA PHE A 461 -2.92 5.78 19.54
C PHE A 461 -3.63 4.57 18.93
N ILE A 462 -3.87 3.55 19.75
CA ILE A 462 -4.63 2.35 19.39
C ILE A 462 -5.91 2.34 20.20
N GLY A 463 -7.06 2.59 19.57
CA GLY A 463 -8.38 2.50 20.20
C GLY A 463 -8.77 1.04 20.41
N LEU A 464 -9.21 0.70 21.63
CA LEU A 464 -9.60 -0.65 22.01
C LEU A 464 -11.11 -0.79 22.16
N GLU A 465 -11.64 -1.87 21.61
CA GLU A 465 -12.99 -2.38 21.87
C GLU A 465 -12.86 -3.74 22.56
N PHE A 466 -13.31 -3.84 23.81
CA PHE A 466 -13.37 -5.11 24.54
C PHE A 466 -14.70 -5.83 24.29
N GLU A 467 -14.73 -7.14 24.48
CA GLU A 467 -15.97 -7.91 24.51
C GLU A 467 -16.92 -7.43 25.63
N ARG A 468 -18.22 -7.67 25.46
CA ARG A 468 -19.25 -7.24 26.40
C ARG A 468 -19.42 -8.25 27.55
N SER A 469 -18.44 -8.25 28.45
CA SER A 469 -18.45 -9.07 29.67
C SER A 469 -18.46 -8.16 30.90
N GLU A 470 -19.28 -8.51 31.90
CA GLU A 470 -19.39 -7.68 33.11
C GLU A 470 -18.13 -7.77 33.98
N ASN A 471 -17.66 -6.62 34.47
CA ASN A 471 -16.56 -6.47 35.42
C ASN A 471 -15.20 -7.12 35.04
N LEU A 472 -14.93 -7.39 33.76
CA LEU A 472 -13.62 -7.90 33.34
C LEU A 472 -12.50 -6.86 33.52
N ASN A 473 -11.45 -7.25 34.25
CA ASN A 473 -10.18 -6.52 34.32
C ASN A 473 -9.15 -7.22 33.43
N VAL A 474 -9.10 -6.83 32.14
CA VAL A 474 -8.16 -7.41 31.17
C VAL A 474 -6.77 -6.82 31.38
N ASP A 475 -5.80 -7.64 31.80
CA ASP A 475 -4.39 -7.25 31.74
C ASP A 475 -3.87 -7.35 30.30
N LEU A 476 -3.09 -6.35 29.90
CA LEU A 476 -2.42 -6.24 28.60
C LEU A 476 -0.89 -6.11 28.73
N THR A 477 -0.37 -6.11 29.97
CA THR A 477 1.03 -5.83 30.29
C THR A 477 1.98 -6.79 29.58
N GLU A 478 1.69 -8.09 29.54
CA GLU A 478 2.49 -9.08 28.79
C GLU A 478 2.53 -8.79 27.28
N SER A 479 1.36 -8.55 26.67
CA SER A 479 1.24 -8.27 25.23
C SER A 479 1.98 -6.99 24.83
N ILE A 480 1.96 -5.99 25.72
CA ILE A 480 2.66 -4.72 25.58
C ILE A 480 4.18 -4.90 25.76
N GLN A 481 4.62 -5.56 26.83
CA GLN A 481 6.04 -5.74 27.12
C GLN A 481 6.71 -6.61 26.06
N SER A 482 6.05 -7.69 25.63
CA SER A 482 6.53 -8.57 24.54
C SER A 482 6.76 -7.80 23.23
N PHE A 483 5.90 -6.82 22.92
CA PHE A 483 6.09 -5.91 21.79
C PHE A 483 7.28 -4.96 22.01
N THR A 484 7.34 -4.25 23.13
CA THR A 484 8.44 -3.33 23.51
C THR A 484 9.81 -4.02 23.43
N ASP A 485 9.92 -5.21 24.03
CA ASP A 485 11.08 -6.09 23.98
C ASP A 485 11.47 -6.46 22.55
N SER A 486 10.50 -6.84 21.71
CA SER A 486 10.73 -7.23 20.32
C SER A 486 11.27 -6.08 19.48
N VAL A 487 10.71 -4.86 19.67
CA VAL A 487 11.18 -3.64 19.01
C VAL A 487 12.62 -3.32 19.41
N HIS A 488 12.93 -3.29 20.71
CA HIS A 488 14.30 -3.02 21.19
C HIS A 488 15.30 -4.08 20.73
N LYS A 489 14.97 -5.38 20.82
CA LYS A 489 15.84 -6.49 20.36
C LYS A 489 16.13 -6.38 18.86
N HIS A 490 15.13 -6.01 18.04
CA HIS A 490 15.32 -5.77 16.62
C HIS A 490 16.22 -4.55 16.34
N ALA A 491 16.02 -3.45 17.08
CA ALA A 491 16.79 -2.22 16.93
C ALA A 491 18.27 -2.37 17.28
N VAL A 492 18.58 -3.15 18.32
CA VAL A 492 19.96 -3.55 18.67
C VAL A 492 20.57 -4.43 17.57
N HIS A 493 19.83 -5.42 17.06
CA HIS A 493 20.31 -6.33 16.03
C HIS A 493 20.71 -5.59 14.74
N ILE A 494 19.92 -4.61 14.29
CA ILE A 494 20.24 -3.79 13.11
C ILE A 494 21.16 -2.59 13.41
N LYS A 495 21.68 -2.48 14.65
CA LYS A 495 22.56 -1.39 15.12
C LYS A 495 21.97 0.04 14.99
N LEU A 496 20.64 0.16 14.98
CA LEU A 496 19.94 1.45 14.90
C LEU A 496 19.75 2.09 16.27
N LEU A 497 19.66 1.29 17.35
CA LEU A 497 19.41 1.80 18.70
C LEU A 497 20.60 2.63 19.23
N LYS A 498 20.40 3.93 19.37
CA LYS A 498 21.33 4.92 19.95
C LYS A 498 20.86 5.37 21.33
N ASP A 499 21.68 6.07 22.09
CA ASP A 499 21.28 6.57 23.41
C ASP A 499 20.11 7.58 23.33
N GLY A 500 19.26 7.60 24.36
CA GLY A 500 18.01 8.35 24.38
C GLY A 500 16.85 7.73 23.62
N MET A 501 17.08 6.82 22.66
CA MET A 501 16.02 6.11 21.94
C MET A 501 15.24 5.17 22.89
N LYS A 502 13.96 5.49 23.12
CA LYS A 502 13.07 4.70 23.99
C LYS A 502 11.69 4.54 23.36
N ILE A 503 11.04 3.41 23.63
CA ILE A 503 9.61 3.21 23.37
C ILE A 503 8.91 2.81 24.67
N GLU A 504 7.80 3.47 24.97
CA GLU A 504 6.93 3.20 26.11
C GLU A 504 5.50 2.99 25.61
N ALA A 505 4.71 2.15 26.29
CA ALA A 505 3.35 1.82 25.87
C ALA A 505 2.42 1.81 27.09
N ARG A 506 1.40 2.67 27.09
CA ARG A 506 0.51 2.91 28.23
C ARG A 506 -0.95 2.66 27.89
N HIS A 507 -1.65 1.89 28.72
CA HIS A 507 -3.13 1.86 28.70
C HIS A 507 -3.68 3.16 29.30
N VAL A 508 -4.66 3.76 28.64
CA VAL A 508 -5.38 4.95 29.13
C VAL A 508 -6.88 4.83 28.86
N ARG A 509 -7.70 5.38 29.76
CA ARG A 509 -9.15 5.57 29.53
C ARG A 509 -9.37 6.86 28.76
N ARG A 510 -10.43 6.96 27.95
CA ARG A 510 -10.76 8.17 27.15
C ARG A 510 -10.68 9.49 27.95
N LYS A 511 -11.06 9.47 29.22
CA LYS A 511 -11.02 10.65 30.13
C LYS A 511 -9.60 11.19 30.39
N GLN A 512 -8.55 10.42 30.12
CA GLN A 512 -7.15 10.77 30.36
C GLN A 512 -6.44 11.29 29.10
N LEU A 513 -7.08 11.25 27.92
CA LEU A 513 -6.44 11.66 26.66
C LEU A 513 -6.01 13.14 26.63
N SER A 514 -6.62 14.00 27.45
CA SER A 514 -6.21 15.40 27.63
C SER A 514 -4.83 15.57 28.30
N GLN A 515 -4.22 14.49 28.81
CA GLN A 515 -2.82 14.46 29.27
C GLN A 515 -1.81 14.26 28.12
N TYR A 516 -2.30 13.94 26.91
CA TYR A 516 -1.46 13.57 25.76
C TYR A 516 -1.72 14.43 24.52
N LEU A 517 -2.95 14.95 24.37
CA LEU A 517 -3.43 15.64 23.17
C LEU A 517 -3.89 17.06 23.47
N ASP A 518 -3.70 17.97 22.51
CA ASP A 518 -4.22 19.33 22.52
C ASP A 518 -5.73 19.36 22.89
N PRO A 519 -6.13 20.13 23.93
CA PRO A 519 -7.53 20.30 24.30
C PRO A 519 -8.42 20.80 23.15
N ASN A 520 -7.89 21.53 22.16
CA ASN A 520 -8.67 22.07 21.04
C ASN A 520 -8.96 21.00 19.97
N LEU A 521 -8.02 20.11 19.68
CA LEU A 521 -8.26 18.87 18.93
C LEU A 521 -9.39 18.05 19.57
N LEU A 522 -9.35 17.84 20.88
CA LEU A 522 -10.39 17.09 21.62
C LEU A 522 -11.75 17.81 21.64
N LYS A 523 -11.79 19.15 21.77
CA LYS A 523 -13.02 19.94 21.61
C LYS A 523 -13.63 19.78 20.21
N ARG A 524 -12.81 19.82 19.16
CA ARG A 524 -13.24 19.66 17.76
C ARG A 524 -13.81 18.27 17.51
N GLU A 525 -13.10 17.21 17.90
CA GLU A 525 -13.63 15.85 17.74
C GLU A 525 -14.91 15.60 18.55
N ARG A 526 -15.06 16.21 19.73
CA ARG A 526 -16.31 16.12 20.48
C ARG A 526 -17.50 16.72 19.72
N LYS A 527 -17.33 17.89 19.10
CA LYS A 527 -18.38 18.50 18.27
C LYS A 527 -18.81 17.56 17.13
N ASN A 528 -17.84 16.88 16.51
CA ASN A 528 -18.09 15.90 15.46
C ASN A 528 -18.69 14.57 15.98
N SER A 529 -18.45 14.17 17.23
CA SER A 529 -19.09 12.97 17.80
C SER A 529 -20.56 13.24 18.13
N ASP A 530 -20.84 14.43 18.65
CA ASP A 530 -22.17 14.80 19.12
C ASP A 530 -23.14 15.01 17.93
N SER A 531 -22.63 15.34 16.74
CA SER A 531 -23.40 15.28 15.47
C SER A 531 -23.47 13.86 14.85
N GLY A 532 -22.39 13.08 14.92
CA GLY A 532 -22.31 11.72 14.34
C GLY A 532 -23.11 10.63 15.07
N LEU A 533 -23.49 10.85 16.34
CA LEU A 533 -24.31 9.90 17.12
C LEU A 533 -25.69 9.65 16.47
N THR A 534 -26.28 10.66 15.84
CA THR A 534 -27.59 10.61 15.18
C THR A 534 -27.64 9.64 13.98
N ILE A 535 -26.50 9.43 13.32
CA ILE A 535 -26.35 8.52 12.17
C ILE A 535 -25.96 7.11 12.64
N SER A 536 -25.13 7.03 13.69
CA SER A 536 -24.60 5.76 14.22
C SER A 536 -25.70 4.82 14.74
N SER A 537 -26.77 5.38 15.31
CA SER A 537 -27.97 4.62 15.73
C SER A 537 -28.73 4.02 14.54
N ILE A 538 -28.85 4.75 13.43
CA ILE A 538 -29.51 4.30 12.21
C ILE A 538 -28.69 3.18 11.55
N ALA A 539 -27.36 3.31 11.50
CA ALA A 539 -26.49 2.26 10.96
C ALA A 539 -26.61 0.93 11.75
N ALA A 540 -26.71 0.99 13.07
CA ALA A 540 -26.95 -0.21 13.90
C ALA A 540 -28.34 -0.83 13.65
N ALA A 541 -29.38 -0.01 13.50
CA ALA A 541 -30.73 -0.49 13.18
C ALA A 541 -30.81 -1.11 11.77
N ALA A 542 -30.16 -0.51 10.77
CA ALA A 542 -30.11 -1.03 9.40
C ALA A 542 -29.32 -2.35 9.30
N ALA A 543 -28.27 -2.53 10.11
CA ALA A 543 -27.56 -3.80 10.21
C ALA A 543 -28.46 -4.91 10.77
N ALA A 544 -29.27 -4.62 11.80
CA ALA A 544 -30.22 -5.57 12.38
C ALA A 544 -31.40 -5.89 11.45
N ALA A 545 -31.89 -4.91 10.67
CA ALA A 545 -32.98 -5.10 9.71
C ALA A 545 -32.61 -6.05 8.56
N ASN A 546 -31.34 -6.10 8.15
CA ASN A 546 -30.87 -7.01 7.10
C ASN A 546 -30.76 -8.48 7.55
N THR A 547 -31.06 -8.80 8.82
CA THR A 547 -31.08 -10.18 9.35
C THR A 547 -32.48 -10.79 9.49
N SER A 548 -33.55 -10.12 9.04
CA SER A 548 -34.93 -10.57 9.28
C SER A 548 -35.91 -10.37 8.10
N GLY A 549 -35.58 -10.96 6.95
CA GLY A 549 -36.59 -11.31 5.93
C GLY A 549 -36.92 -12.81 6.00
N GLY A 550 -38.17 -13.27 5.96
CA GLY A 550 -39.44 -12.52 5.98
C GLY A 550 -40.58 -13.38 5.45
N SER A 551 -41.71 -13.44 6.15
CA SER A 551 -42.95 -14.07 5.66
C SER A 551 -44.09 -13.07 5.80
N VAL A 552 -44.92 -12.94 4.76
CA VAL A 552 -45.93 -11.88 4.63
C VAL A 552 -47.32 -12.48 4.65
N GLY A 553 -48.10 -12.15 5.68
CA GLY A 553 -49.55 -12.30 5.73
C GLY A 553 -50.13 -11.02 6.34
N GLY A 554 -50.86 -10.24 5.56
CA GLY A 554 -51.32 -8.91 5.96
C GLY A 554 -52.81 -8.85 6.26
N THR A 555 -53.21 -7.94 7.15
CA THR A 555 -54.55 -7.34 7.14
C THR A 555 -54.53 -5.93 7.75
N THR A 556 -55.57 -5.15 7.49
CA THR A 556 -55.65 -3.71 7.81
C THR A 556 -56.14 -3.42 9.23
N LEU A 557 -55.81 -2.24 9.77
CA LEU A 557 -56.77 -1.39 10.51
C LEU A 557 -56.29 0.07 10.68
N ARG A 558 -57.20 0.95 11.10
CA ARG A 558 -57.17 2.42 10.88
C ARG A 558 -56.91 3.26 12.15
N LYS A 559 -56.32 4.46 11.95
CA LYS A 559 -56.44 5.68 12.81
C LYS A 559 -55.80 5.57 14.23
N ARG A 560 -55.54 6.66 14.98
CA ARG A 560 -56.03 8.07 14.91
C ARG A 560 -54.93 9.10 15.32
N HIS A 561 -55.30 10.37 15.42
CA HIS A 561 -54.41 11.56 15.50
C HIS A 561 -54.72 12.42 16.76
N SER A 562 -53.71 12.96 17.45
CA SER A 562 -53.73 14.09 18.41
C SER A 562 -52.27 14.33 18.93
N SER A 563 -51.60 15.49 18.88
CA SER A 563 -51.89 16.84 19.45
C SER A 563 -51.91 16.85 21.00
N GLU A 564 -51.26 17.77 21.75
CA GLU A 564 -50.42 18.94 21.39
C GLU A 564 -49.62 19.51 22.62
N HIS A 565 -48.75 20.52 22.38
CA HIS A 565 -48.32 21.62 23.28
C HIS A 565 -47.54 21.43 24.63
N LEU A 566 -46.27 21.88 24.60
CA LEU A 566 -45.62 22.96 25.42
C LEU A 566 -45.29 22.89 26.95
N HIS A 567 -43.96 23.08 27.20
CA HIS A 567 -43.30 24.08 28.09
C HIS A 567 -43.09 23.92 29.62
N LEU A 568 -41.81 24.14 30.03
CA LEU A 568 -41.22 24.51 31.36
C LEU A 568 -41.49 23.62 32.60
N ALA A 569 -40.70 23.65 33.71
CA ALA A 569 -39.24 23.79 33.92
C ALA A 569 -38.87 23.58 35.42
N THR A 570 -37.56 23.54 35.73
CA THR A 570 -36.95 24.01 37.01
C THR A 570 -36.93 23.10 38.28
N VAL A 571 -35.80 22.36 38.42
CA VAL A 571 -34.89 22.31 39.62
C VAL A 571 -35.26 21.54 40.93
N ASN A 572 -34.35 20.59 41.30
CA ASN A 572 -34.04 20.02 42.65
C ASN A 572 -35.12 19.11 43.34
N LYS A 573 -34.81 18.25 44.33
CA LYS A 573 -33.69 18.23 45.33
C LYS A 573 -33.28 16.79 45.79
N LYS A 574 -32.23 16.69 46.62
CA LYS A 574 -31.57 15.45 47.16
C LYS A 574 -32.33 14.68 48.26
N GLY A 575 -32.02 13.38 48.39
CA GLY A 575 -32.15 12.50 49.58
C GLY A 575 -32.51 11.06 49.16
N ARG A 576 -31.79 9.94 49.39
CA ARG A 576 -30.60 9.51 50.19
C ARG A 576 -30.92 8.86 51.56
N ASN A 577 -30.39 7.62 51.76
CA ASN A 577 -30.48 6.73 52.94
C ASN A 577 -31.92 6.19 53.20
N ASP A 578 -32.22 5.06 53.84
CA ASP A 578 -31.52 3.82 54.30
C ASP A 578 -32.61 2.81 54.77
N SER A 579 -32.41 1.53 55.12
CA SER A 579 -31.46 0.43 54.75
C SER A 579 -31.95 -0.87 55.46
N PHE A 580 -31.41 -2.08 55.14
CA PHE A 580 -31.73 -3.39 55.79
C PHE A 580 -33.22 -3.84 55.65
N GLU A 581 -33.70 -5.05 55.99
CA GLU A 581 -33.26 -6.47 55.87
C GLU A 581 -34.54 -7.37 56.01
N GLN A 582 -34.60 -8.71 55.93
CA GLN A 582 -33.63 -9.82 55.78
C GLN A 582 -34.24 -10.94 54.86
N SER A 583 -34.20 -12.23 55.23
CA SER A 583 -34.92 -13.36 54.62
C SER A 583 -35.05 -14.54 55.61
N PRO A 584 -36.07 -15.41 55.47
CA PRO A 584 -35.86 -16.88 55.43
C PRO A 584 -36.55 -17.49 54.17
N SER A 585 -36.00 -18.49 53.45
CA SER A 585 -35.79 -19.92 53.78
C SER A 585 -37.11 -20.73 53.93
N ASN A 586 -37.25 -22.01 53.54
CA ASN A 586 -36.27 -23.01 53.06
C ASN A 586 -36.96 -24.22 52.35
N ALA A 587 -36.23 -24.98 51.50
CA ALA A 587 -36.44 -26.42 51.12
C ALA A 587 -37.81 -26.91 50.51
N SER A 588 -37.99 -28.10 49.89
CA SER A 588 -37.11 -29.05 49.15
C SER A 588 -37.89 -30.28 48.60
N SER A 589 -37.66 -30.74 47.36
CA SER A 589 -37.95 -32.09 46.76
C SER A 589 -37.62 -32.03 45.24
N GLN A 590 -37.06 -32.99 44.46
CA GLN A 590 -36.91 -34.46 44.46
C GLN A 590 -38.22 -35.28 44.40
N SER A 591 -38.39 -36.30 43.55
CA SER A 591 -37.71 -36.75 42.31
C SER A 591 -38.58 -37.87 41.67
N SER A 592 -38.39 -38.22 40.39
CA SER A 592 -38.64 -39.57 39.80
C SER A 592 -38.60 -39.56 38.27
N SER A 593 -38.58 -40.76 37.67
CA SER A 593 -38.46 -41.03 36.23
C SER A 593 -39.64 -41.85 35.71
N SER A 594 -39.83 -41.87 34.39
CA SER A 594 -40.21 -43.09 33.65
C SER A 594 -40.07 -42.88 32.14
N SER A 595 -39.80 -43.98 31.44
CA SER A 595 -39.74 -44.07 29.98
C SER A 595 -40.94 -44.85 29.45
N SER A 596 -41.26 -44.67 28.17
CA SER A 596 -42.05 -45.65 27.43
C SER A 596 -41.57 -45.73 25.98
N GLN A 597 -41.60 -46.96 25.43
CA GLN A 597 -41.32 -47.25 24.03
C GLN A 597 -42.65 -47.59 23.33
N GLY A 598 -42.72 -47.40 22.01
CA GLY A 598 -43.80 -47.89 21.15
C GLY A 598 -43.30 -47.99 19.72
N ALA A 599 -43.56 -49.11 19.03
CA ALA A 599 -42.98 -49.42 17.73
C ALA A 599 -43.98 -50.12 16.79
N GLY A 600 -43.66 -50.11 15.49
CA GLY A 600 -44.47 -50.66 14.39
C GLY A 600 -44.71 -49.58 13.31
N SER A 601 -44.23 -49.61 12.06
CA SER A 601 -43.71 -50.62 11.09
C SER A 601 -44.72 -51.04 10.00
N VAL A 602 -44.21 -51.10 8.75
CA VAL A 602 -44.85 -51.56 7.48
C VAL A 602 -46.16 -50.84 7.05
N SER A 603 -46.52 -50.67 5.76
CA SER A 603 -46.05 -51.26 4.49
C SER A 603 -46.02 -50.25 3.31
N ALA A 604 -45.45 -50.67 2.18
CA ALA A 604 -45.14 -49.86 1.00
C ALA A 604 -46.31 -49.56 0.03
N ALA A 605 -46.12 -48.55 -0.84
CA ALA A 605 -46.72 -48.45 -2.17
C ALA A 605 -45.81 -47.63 -3.12
N ASN A 606 -45.85 -47.93 -4.43
CA ASN A 606 -45.04 -47.27 -5.46
C ASN A 606 -45.68 -45.96 -5.95
N ASN A 607 -44.86 -45.02 -6.45
CA ASN A 607 -44.91 -44.79 -7.90
C ASN A 607 -43.64 -44.12 -8.48
N THR A 608 -43.39 -44.39 -9.76
CA THR A 608 -42.22 -43.93 -10.53
C THR A 608 -42.67 -43.03 -11.67
N SER A 609 -41.88 -42.01 -12.02
CA SER A 609 -41.86 -41.53 -13.41
C SER A 609 -40.55 -40.80 -13.76
N VAL A 610 -39.88 -41.29 -14.80
CA VAL A 610 -38.81 -40.63 -15.54
C VAL A 610 -39.06 -40.94 -17.02
N ALA A 611 -39.04 -39.91 -17.87
CA ALA A 611 -39.20 -40.01 -19.33
C ALA A 611 -38.42 -38.83 -19.95
N SER A 612 -37.29 -39.01 -20.65
CA SER A 612 -37.07 -39.63 -21.99
C SER A 612 -37.41 -38.66 -23.14
N VAL A 613 -36.46 -38.07 -23.88
CA VAL A 613 -35.42 -38.62 -24.79
C VAL A 613 -35.92 -38.87 -26.23
N ASN A 614 -35.19 -38.28 -27.18
CA ASN A 614 -34.92 -38.76 -28.55
C ASN A 614 -33.61 -38.09 -29.06
N THR A 615 -32.76 -38.58 -29.97
CA THR A 615 -32.29 -39.92 -30.43
C THR A 615 -32.04 -39.90 -31.95
N THR A 616 -31.15 -40.78 -32.45
CA THR A 616 -30.71 -40.98 -33.87
C THR A 616 -29.67 -39.96 -34.42
N ASN A 617 -28.71 -40.31 -35.29
CA ASN A 617 -28.11 -41.62 -35.62
C ASN A 617 -26.78 -41.52 -36.43
N HIS A 618 -25.93 -42.55 -36.32
CA HIS A 618 -24.84 -42.97 -37.26
C HIS A 618 -23.64 -41.99 -37.52
N ASN A 619 -22.42 -42.41 -37.88
CA ASN A 619 -21.89 -43.76 -38.18
C ASN A 619 -20.36 -43.98 -37.92
N ILE A 620 -20.04 -45.19 -37.41
CA ILE A 620 -18.84 -46.07 -37.57
C ILE A 620 -17.43 -45.52 -37.95
N SER A 621 -16.45 -45.75 -37.05
CA SER A 621 -15.09 -46.39 -37.22
C SER A 621 -14.30 -46.18 -35.90
N GLY A 622 -13.56 -47.08 -35.25
CA GLY A 622 -12.83 -48.30 -35.64
C GLY A 622 -11.32 -47.97 -35.72
N SER A 623 -10.40 -48.47 -34.90
CA SER A 623 -10.38 -49.42 -33.75
C SER A 623 -9.17 -49.06 -32.81
N ASN A 624 -8.67 -49.78 -31.78
CA ASN A 624 -8.83 -51.18 -31.32
C ASN A 624 -8.41 -51.41 -29.83
N GLN A 625 -8.52 -52.66 -29.36
CA GLN A 625 -7.83 -53.46 -28.30
C GLN A 625 -6.58 -52.89 -27.55
N ASN A 626 -6.26 -53.28 -26.29
CA ASN A 626 -6.87 -54.29 -25.37
C ASN A 626 -6.50 -54.13 -23.87
N LEU A 627 -7.31 -54.77 -23.01
CA LEU A 627 -7.03 -55.58 -21.77
C LEU A 627 -5.54 -55.67 -21.28
N ASN A 628 -5.16 -55.78 -19.99
CA ASN A 628 -5.81 -56.03 -18.67
C ASN A 628 -4.75 -55.84 -17.54
N SER A 629 -4.93 -55.95 -16.21
CA SER A 629 -6.06 -56.06 -15.25
C SER A 629 -5.59 -55.88 -13.77
N SER A 630 -6.54 -55.85 -12.82
CA SER A 630 -6.57 -56.44 -11.43
C SER A 630 -5.32 -57.11 -10.81
N SER A 631 -5.09 -57.12 -9.47
CA SER A 631 -5.77 -56.46 -8.31
C SER A 631 -5.11 -56.79 -6.94
N GLN A 632 -5.24 -55.86 -5.97
CA GLN A 632 -5.45 -56.07 -4.51
C GLN A 632 -4.42 -56.77 -3.57
N THR A 633 -3.94 -55.95 -2.61
CA THR A 633 -3.89 -56.15 -1.13
C THR A 633 -2.90 -57.08 -0.40
N ALA A 634 -2.48 -56.55 0.77
CA ALA A 634 -2.12 -57.21 2.05
C ALA A 634 -0.64 -57.48 2.39
N ALA A 635 -0.37 -57.34 3.69
CA ALA A 635 0.86 -57.61 4.47
C ALA A 635 0.47 -58.61 5.60
N PRO A 636 1.31 -59.03 6.60
CA PRO A 636 2.65 -58.52 6.96
C PRO A 636 3.72 -59.55 7.44
N ASP A 637 4.90 -59.02 7.79
CA ASP A 637 5.81 -59.37 8.90
C ASP A 637 6.60 -60.70 9.07
N VAL A 638 7.91 -60.49 9.36
CA VAL A 638 8.83 -61.19 10.32
C VAL A 638 9.76 -62.36 9.87
N GLU A 639 11.05 -62.20 10.25
CA GLU A 639 12.19 -63.16 10.36
C GLU A 639 12.73 -63.89 9.10
N SER A 640 14.02 -64.25 8.98
CA SER A 640 15.24 -64.00 9.81
C SER A 640 16.54 -64.04 8.95
N SER A 641 17.66 -63.55 9.50
CA SER A 641 19.02 -63.54 8.88
C SER A 641 19.95 -64.62 9.48
N PRO A 642 21.15 -64.89 8.91
CA PRO A 642 22.36 -64.28 9.52
C PRO A 642 23.58 -64.06 8.57
N ALA A 643 24.68 -63.58 9.19
CA ALA A 643 26.12 -63.64 8.79
C ALA A 643 26.76 -62.35 8.20
N GLU A 644 27.44 -61.62 9.10
CA GLU A 644 28.46 -60.57 8.85
C GLU A 644 29.89 -61.19 8.88
N PRO A 645 30.98 -60.50 8.45
CA PRO A 645 31.71 -59.48 9.25
C PRO A 645 32.21 -58.28 8.40
N SER A 646 32.88 -57.20 8.87
CA SER A 646 32.98 -56.43 10.15
C SER A 646 33.72 -55.09 9.79
N SER A 647 34.06 -54.09 10.63
CA SER A 647 33.91 -53.85 12.08
C SER A 647 33.99 -52.34 12.42
N THR A 648 33.26 -51.95 13.47
CA THR A 648 33.50 -50.98 14.58
C THR A 648 34.89 -50.31 14.81
N SER A 649 35.07 -49.26 15.63
CA SER A 649 34.27 -48.13 16.24
C SER A 649 35.27 -47.21 17.02
N THR A 650 35.04 -46.24 17.93
CA THR A 650 33.91 -45.60 18.70
C THR A 650 34.45 -44.21 19.17
N THR A 651 33.82 -43.04 18.95
CA THR A 651 32.76 -42.32 19.72
C THR A 651 33.08 -41.84 21.17
N THR A 652 32.58 -40.62 21.50
CA THR A 652 32.23 -40.02 22.83
C THR A 652 33.28 -39.42 23.82
N SER A 653 33.21 -38.08 23.96
CA SER A 653 32.93 -37.32 25.21
C SER A 653 34.00 -36.87 26.25
N TYR A 654 33.76 -35.63 26.74
CA TYR A 654 34.08 -34.99 28.04
C TYR A 654 35.49 -34.45 28.40
N ASN A 655 35.48 -33.14 28.70
CA ASN A 655 36.13 -32.41 29.81
C ASN A 655 37.62 -31.98 29.82
N HIS A 656 37.77 -30.75 30.32
CA HIS A 656 38.86 -30.15 31.10
C HIS A 656 40.23 -29.79 30.46
N MET A 657 40.35 -28.48 30.21
CA MET A 657 41.36 -27.57 30.76
C MET A 657 42.82 -27.53 30.25
N ASN A 658 43.32 -26.29 30.34
CA ASN A 658 44.69 -25.87 30.62
C ASN A 658 45.75 -25.90 29.51
N HIS A 659 45.88 -24.69 28.94
CA HIS A 659 47.09 -23.87 28.99
C HIS A 659 48.23 -24.12 27.99
N ASN A 660 48.73 -22.97 27.50
CA ASN A 660 50.11 -22.67 27.15
C ASN A 660 50.70 -23.34 25.88
N ASP A 661 51.48 -22.62 25.07
CA ASP A 661 51.73 -21.16 25.01
C ASP A 661 52.23 -20.79 23.59
N SER A 662 52.48 -19.50 23.36
CA SER A 662 53.57 -18.95 22.54
C SER A 662 53.83 -19.58 21.16
N SER A 663 53.37 -19.00 20.04
CA SER A 663 53.82 -17.72 19.43
C SER A 663 55.09 -17.85 18.56
N VAL A 664 55.18 -16.99 17.52
CA VAL A 664 56.42 -16.63 16.77
C VAL A 664 57.00 -17.77 15.88
N THR A 665 57.38 -17.59 14.59
CA THR A 665 57.67 -16.38 13.80
C THR A 665 57.18 -16.50 12.33
N SER A 666 57.09 -15.36 11.65
CA SER A 666 56.96 -15.22 10.18
C SER A 666 58.17 -15.76 9.40
N THR A 667 57.97 -16.05 8.10
CA THR A 667 58.96 -15.74 7.05
C THR A 667 58.25 -15.54 5.71
N ASN A 668 58.63 -14.50 4.97
CA ASN A 668 58.23 -14.31 3.58
C ASN A 668 59.15 -15.14 2.67
N ASN A 669 58.69 -15.44 1.44
CA ASN A 669 59.61 -15.66 0.34
C ASN A 669 59.03 -15.16 -0.99
N THR A 670 59.89 -14.65 -1.86
CA THR A 670 59.53 -13.94 -3.10
C THR A 670 60.05 -14.72 -4.31
N THR A 671 59.23 -14.87 -5.35
CA THR A 671 59.73 -15.27 -6.68
C THR A 671 59.03 -14.49 -7.78
N THR A 672 59.83 -13.86 -8.64
CA THR A 672 59.40 -13.16 -9.86
C THR A 672 59.89 -13.94 -11.07
N LEU A 673 59.10 -14.03 -12.14
CA LEU A 673 59.60 -14.39 -13.48
C LEU A 673 58.80 -13.65 -14.55
N VAL A 674 59.46 -13.31 -15.66
CA VAL A 674 58.91 -12.52 -16.78
C VAL A 674 59.45 -13.07 -18.09
N LEU A 675 58.53 -13.39 -18.99
CA LEU A 675 58.63 -13.48 -20.47
C LEU A 675 57.21 -13.13 -21.00
N ASP A 676 56.97 -12.72 -22.24
CA ASP A 676 57.79 -12.92 -23.44
C ASP A 676 57.67 -11.76 -24.47
N ASP A 677 58.45 -11.85 -25.55
CA ASP A 677 58.54 -10.90 -26.67
C ASP A 677 57.45 -11.08 -27.75
N SER A 678 57.19 -10.06 -28.58
CA SER A 678 56.46 -10.19 -29.87
C SER A 678 56.61 -8.95 -30.76
N SER A 679 56.73 -9.19 -32.07
CA SER A 679 57.28 -8.26 -33.06
C SER A 679 56.25 -7.65 -34.03
N SER A 680 56.74 -6.74 -34.88
CA SER A 680 55.96 -5.98 -35.87
C SER A 680 55.77 -6.70 -37.21
N GLU A 681 54.62 -6.50 -37.86
CA GLU A 681 54.48 -6.62 -39.32
C GLU A 681 53.52 -5.52 -39.84
N ALA A 682 53.60 -5.19 -41.14
CA ALA A 682 52.98 -3.99 -41.70
C ALA A 682 52.46 -4.18 -43.14
N THR A 683 51.44 -3.41 -43.55
CA THR A 683 51.10 -3.26 -44.99
C THR A 683 50.39 -1.94 -45.34
N SER A 684 50.96 -1.24 -46.32
CA SER A 684 50.32 -0.42 -47.39
C SER A 684 49.21 0.61 -47.08
N GLY A 685 49.37 1.85 -47.61
CA GLY A 685 48.20 2.60 -48.11
C GLY A 685 48.30 4.12 -48.32
N GLY A 686 48.89 4.60 -49.43
CA GLY A 686 48.46 5.83 -50.11
C GLY A 686 48.97 7.21 -49.62
N ILE A 687 49.52 7.99 -50.55
CA ILE A 687 49.86 9.42 -50.43
C ILE A 687 49.12 10.16 -51.56
N VAL A 688 48.70 11.43 -51.37
CA VAL A 688 48.87 12.58 -52.32
C VAL A 688 48.09 13.84 -51.90
N ALA A 689 48.79 14.99 -51.98
CA ALA A 689 48.34 16.39 -52.11
C ALA A 689 47.42 17.07 -51.06
N ALA A 690 47.93 18.19 -50.53
CA ALA A 690 47.15 19.38 -50.13
C ALA A 690 47.07 20.38 -51.32
N PRO A 691 46.45 21.58 -51.17
CA PRO A 691 47.31 22.73 -50.82
C PRO A 691 46.68 23.83 -49.93
N GLN A 692 47.49 24.28 -48.97
CA GLN A 692 47.80 25.68 -48.57
C GLN A 692 46.70 26.71 -48.15
N THR A 693 47.14 27.64 -47.31
CA THR A 693 46.39 28.73 -46.66
C THR A 693 46.44 30.05 -47.48
N PRO A 694 45.74 31.11 -47.02
CA PRO A 694 46.49 32.21 -46.36
C PRO A 694 45.81 32.72 -45.06
N THR A 695 46.30 33.85 -44.50
CA THR A 695 46.13 34.22 -43.09
C THR A 695 45.72 35.69 -42.83
N THR A 696 45.25 35.97 -41.59
CA THR A 696 45.36 37.28 -40.85
C THR A 696 44.58 38.52 -41.35
N PRO A 697 44.41 39.63 -40.57
CA PRO A 697 44.37 39.80 -39.09
C PRO A 697 43.31 40.82 -38.52
N THR A 698 43.19 40.87 -37.18
CA THR A 698 42.82 42.02 -36.28
C THR A 698 41.65 43.00 -36.56
N GLN A 699 40.81 43.23 -35.53
CA GLN A 699 40.62 44.49 -34.75
C GLN A 699 39.56 44.21 -33.65
N THR A 700 39.82 44.30 -32.34
CA THR A 700 39.99 45.49 -31.46
C THR A 700 38.82 46.49 -31.41
N ALA A 701 37.95 46.35 -30.40
CA ALA A 701 37.15 47.44 -29.86
C ALA A 701 36.85 47.18 -28.36
N ASN A 702 37.17 48.15 -27.49
CA ASN A 702 36.87 48.08 -26.05
C ASN A 702 36.67 49.50 -25.50
N PRO A 703 35.50 49.80 -24.93
CA PRO A 703 35.38 50.84 -23.93
C PRO A 703 34.57 50.38 -22.69
N GLY A 704 35.18 50.44 -21.51
CA GLY A 704 34.43 50.70 -20.27
C GLY A 704 34.45 52.21 -19.94
N PRO A 705 34.25 52.62 -18.67
CA PRO A 705 33.57 51.89 -17.59
C PRO A 705 32.57 52.79 -16.81
N GLN A 706 31.49 52.24 -16.23
CA GLN A 706 30.76 52.96 -15.15
C GLN A 706 29.84 52.11 -14.25
N GLN A 707 30.09 52.24 -12.94
CA GLN A 707 29.20 52.26 -11.76
C GLN A 707 28.04 51.24 -11.54
N PRO A 708 27.95 50.62 -10.34
CA PRO A 708 26.77 49.92 -9.83
C PRO A 708 25.92 50.79 -8.87
N PRO A 709 24.61 50.53 -8.78
CA PRO A 709 23.91 50.56 -7.48
C PRO A 709 22.75 49.52 -7.38
N PRO A 710 22.08 49.36 -6.21
CA PRO A 710 22.56 49.51 -4.83
C PRO A 710 22.33 48.23 -3.98
N GLN A 711 22.89 48.19 -2.77
CA GLN A 711 22.49 47.21 -1.74
C GLN A 711 21.19 47.65 -1.04
N ALA A 712 20.26 46.72 -0.81
CA ALA A 712 19.11 46.94 0.06
C ALA A 712 19.47 46.59 1.52
N GLN A 713 19.21 47.51 2.45
CA GLN A 713 19.42 47.29 3.88
C GLN A 713 18.18 46.64 4.50
N THR A 714 18.33 45.49 5.15
CA THR A 714 17.34 44.97 6.12
C THR A 714 17.75 45.41 7.51
N ALA A 715 16.90 46.17 8.19
CA ALA A 715 17.16 46.68 9.53
C ALA A 715 17.02 45.62 10.63
N THR A 716 17.71 45.83 11.75
CA THR A 716 17.72 44.94 12.92
C THR A 716 17.29 45.71 14.17
N GLU A 717 16.07 45.46 14.66
CA GLU A 717 15.60 45.69 16.05
C GLU A 717 14.25 44.93 16.16
N VAL A 718 14.04 43.90 16.99
CA VAL A 718 14.18 43.74 18.46
C VAL A 718 13.04 44.40 19.24
N VAL A 719 12.15 43.57 19.82
CA VAL A 719 11.65 43.60 21.21
C VAL A 719 10.61 42.47 21.39
N CYS A 720 10.51 41.92 22.61
CA CYS A 720 9.67 40.77 22.95
C CYS A 720 8.18 41.10 23.16
N SER A 721 7.31 40.10 22.98
CA SER A 721 6.21 39.74 23.90
C SER A 721 5.80 38.29 23.69
#